data_AF-A0A5S3W1T5-F1
#
_entry.id   AF-A0A5S3W1T5-F1
#
_cell.length_a   1.000
_cell.length_b   1.000
_cell.length_c   1.000
_cell.angle_alpha   90.00
_cell.angle_beta   90.00
_cell.angle_gamma   90.00
#
_symmetry.space_group_name_H-M   'P 1'
#
loop_
_entity.id
_entity.type
_entity.pdbx_description
1 polymer ?
#
loop_
_entity_poly.entity_id
_entity_poly.type
_entity_poly.pdbx_seq_one_letter_code
_entity_poly.pdbx_strand_id
1 'polypeptide(L)'
;MKLSGLFKISLLASAITLAGCGGGDININVEETVAPPTPPTPPVPTDLPGEYSQSLSTEASAALGREVKVQVLSGEITEDTTLTTDAFWALDGAVFVGKDKADSATLTIEPGAVIFGNNGSDYLVVSRDSKIEATGTKSDPIIFTSKQDVMGETTASGQWGGMVLLGNGISNKCPAEGDCALQVEGVEAGAVFGGTDNADSSGTLKYVVVKNAGYELSTGNELNGITFGAVGSGTTVDYLQVHNNSDDGVEFFGGAVNLKHVVLTSIDDDSIDWDNGYQGKMQFVYVEQDKNSTDANRGIEADNDGKTPSKEPKSLPIISNLTIIGNNFKGEDEAEGIYLREGTGLHLYNSVITGSDEMGECLELEGIALDDNGDALFSDSETVNNANDGTILMQNTFMSCTNGENFKDPKGADGSTLLALESWFSQQTGNVINDKPMLGVNGQPIAGSPLLGAGQDVANTVDAFFDTVDFVGALNDSDDWREGWAFGYGGGEVTAPAAVAGCPAGTTSISPADNVTTTCEISGRITSDLTLTAGNLYAVDGAVFVGNDNADSATLTVEPGVTVYGRNGKDYIVISRGSKIEANGTKDKPISFTSSQDVAGQATAAGQWGGLVLLGNAPSNKCPETGECALQVEGVEAGAVFGGTDTADNSGTLRYVRVMNGGYLLSPGNEINGITFGAVGSGTTVEYLQVHQNADDGVEFFGGNVQAKYLVLTSIQDDSIDWDNGFQGKLQHILVKQAADNSDANRGIEADNDGKTPSKMPKSNPMIANLTIIGNTFKGEDDGEGMYFREGTGAQIYNTIVTGPVGMGECLEVEGIPVDENGAPIFTESETVKNAQDGTLTIKSSVIACSENFKDPSGVDFSVENWWTATLGNLVASGQTDVVNGIYTIDITTPTDVNAVDSFFDTTSHIGAVSSDNDWTAGWTVGLE
;
A
#
# COMPACT_ATOMS: atom_id res chain seq x y z
N MET A 1 25.78 -23.24 56.46
CA MET A 1 25.11 -23.18 57.77
C MET A 1 23.91 -22.25 57.61
N LYS A 2 22.72 -22.68 58.07
CA LYS A 2 21.39 -22.06 57.93
C LYS A 2 21.32 -20.60 58.40
N LEU A 3 20.37 -19.82 57.87
CA LEU A 3 19.38 -18.93 58.55
C LEU A 3 18.74 -18.05 57.44
N SER A 4 17.50 -18.25 56.97
CA SER A 4 16.17 -18.06 57.59
C SER A 4 15.84 -16.62 58.04
N GLY A 5 14.95 -15.97 57.28
CA GLY A 5 13.69 -15.37 57.77
C GLY A 5 13.71 -14.08 58.61
N LEU A 6 13.20 -13.00 58.03
CA LEU A 6 12.65 -11.78 58.64
C LEU A 6 11.44 -11.36 57.76
N PHE A 7 10.34 -10.77 58.21
CA PHE A 7 9.62 -10.70 59.48
C PHE A 7 8.19 -10.18 59.12
N LYS A 8 7.18 -10.54 59.91
CA LYS A 8 5.74 -10.18 59.78
C LYS A 8 5.46 -8.72 60.21
N ILE A 9 4.30 -8.15 59.79
CA ILE A 9 3.26 -7.44 60.60
C ILE A 9 2.04 -7.15 59.66
N SER A 10 0.83 -7.69 59.83
CA SER A 10 -0.36 -7.43 60.70
C SER A 10 -1.22 -6.14 60.47
N LEU A 11 -2.49 -6.40 60.06
CA LEU A 11 -3.81 -5.96 60.59
C LEU A 11 -4.65 -4.79 60.00
N LEU A 12 -5.92 -5.17 59.70
CA LEU A 12 -7.25 -4.52 59.94
C LEU A 12 -7.91 -3.57 58.91
N ALA A 13 -9.07 -3.99 58.36
CA ALA A 13 -10.44 -3.43 58.59
C ALA A 13 -11.50 -4.06 57.63
N SER A 14 -12.44 -4.89 58.11
CA SER A 14 -13.92 -4.62 58.25
C SER A 14 -14.78 -5.32 57.15
N ALA A 15 -15.52 -6.43 57.45
CA ALA A 15 -16.95 -6.51 57.89
C ALA A 15 -17.97 -6.37 56.70
N ILE A 16 -19.06 -7.15 56.47
CA ILE A 16 -19.93 -8.02 57.28
C ILE A 16 -20.90 -8.85 56.36
N THR A 17 -21.08 -10.14 56.70
CA THR A 17 -22.24 -11.09 56.63
C THR A 17 -23.18 -11.23 55.41
N LEU A 18 -23.39 -12.49 54.99
CA LEU A 18 -24.68 -13.21 55.17
C LEU A 18 -24.46 -14.73 55.21
N ALA A 19 -25.11 -15.41 56.16
CA ALA A 19 -25.06 -16.86 56.39
C ALA A 19 -26.47 -17.43 56.60
N GLY A 20 -26.62 -18.73 56.33
CA GLY A 20 -27.76 -19.58 56.71
C GLY A 20 -28.44 -20.17 55.47
N CYS A 21 -28.78 -21.45 55.36
CA CYS A 21 -28.92 -22.61 56.26
C CYS A 21 -28.65 -23.85 55.35
N GLY A 22 -28.27 -25.05 55.79
CA GLY A 22 -28.76 -25.87 56.90
C GLY A 22 -28.43 -27.32 56.53
N GLY A 23 -28.02 -28.13 57.52
CA GLY A 23 -27.68 -29.53 57.33
C GLY A 23 -28.89 -30.45 57.15
N GLY A 24 -28.65 -31.60 56.53
CA GLY A 24 -29.55 -32.74 56.45
C GLY A 24 -28.92 -33.86 55.62
N ASP A 25 -28.65 -34.99 56.27
CA ASP A 25 -27.96 -36.19 55.78
C ASP A 25 -28.49 -36.74 54.44
N ILE A 26 -27.61 -37.33 53.61
CA ILE A 26 -27.87 -38.58 52.87
C ILE A 26 -26.55 -39.19 52.33
N ASN A 27 -26.35 -40.45 52.75
CA ASN A 27 -25.44 -41.53 52.36
C ASN A 27 -24.41 -41.36 51.23
N ILE A 28 -23.15 -41.64 51.59
CA ILE A 28 -22.07 -42.05 50.69
C ILE A 28 -22.29 -43.53 50.34
N ASN A 29 -22.52 -43.84 49.07
CA ASN A 29 -22.33 -45.18 48.53
C ASN A 29 -21.07 -45.17 47.67
N VAL A 30 -20.09 -46.00 48.04
CA VAL A 30 -18.81 -46.15 47.36
C VAL A 30 -18.98 -47.25 46.33
N GLU A 31 -19.05 -46.87 45.05
CA GLU A 31 -18.52 -47.61 43.89
C GLU A 31 -19.02 -46.92 42.62
N GLU A 32 -18.19 -46.03 42.06
CA GLU A 32 -18.00 -45.88 40.62
C GLU A 32 -16.78 -44.96 40.40
N THR A 33 -15.80 -45.47 39.67
CA THR A 33 -14.63 -44.72 39.22
C THR A 33 -15.09 -43.62 38.26
N VAL A 34 -15.13 -42.38 38.74
CA VAL A 34 -15.34 -41.20 37.89
C VAL A 34 -14.05 -40.97 37.10
N ALA A 35 -14.12 -41.14 35.77
CA ALA A 35 -13.09 -40.71 34.86
C ALA A 35 -12.83 -39.20 35.04
N PRO A 36 -11.59 -38.69 34.83
CA PRO A 36 -11.33 -37.26 34.84
C PRO A 36 -12.34 -36.57 33.91
N PRO A 37 -12.84 -35.35 34.25
CA PRO A 37 -13.68 -34.62 33.31
C PRO A 37 -12.92 -34.52 31.99
N THR A 38 -13.49 -35.07 30.92
CA THR A 38 -13.04 -34.73 29.58
C THR A 38 -13.01 -33.21 29.54
N PRO A 39 -11.88 -32.58 29.13
CA PRO A 39 -11.89 -31.17 28.80
C PRO A 39 -13.11 -30.92 27.91
N PRO A 40 -13.86 -29.81 28.07
CA PRO A 40 -14.87 -29.48 27.08
C PRO A 40 -14.20 -29.60 25.73
N THR A 41 -14.70 -30.51 24.89
CA THR A 41 -14.28 -30.58 23.51
C THR A 41 -14.34 -29.15 23.00
N PRO A 42 -13.24 -28.60 22.44
CA PRO A 42 -13.33 -27.34 21.72
C PRO A 42 -14.54 -27.41 20.78
N PRO A 43 -15.26 -26.31 20.54
CA PRO A 43 -16.38 -26.33 19.63
C PRO A 43 -15.94 -27.05 18.35
N VAL A 44 -16.65 -28.13 18.01
CA VAL A 44 -16.57 -28.72 16.67
C VAL A 44 -16.92 -27.60 15.69
N PRO A 45 -16.23 -27.47 14.54
CA PRO A 45 -16.31 -26.29 13.69
C PRO A 45 -17.76 -25.99 13.31
N THR A 46 -18.11 -24.70 13.23
CA THR A 46 -19.31 -24.25 12.54
C THR A 46 -19.37 -24.91 11.17
N ASP A 47 -20.42 -25.68 10.88
CA ASP A 47 -20.60 -26.32 9.57
C ASP A 47 -20.53 -25.22 8.49
N LEU A 48 -19.53 -25.32 7.61
CA LEU A 48 -19.38 -24.40 6.48
C LEU A 48 -20.53 -24.62 5.48
N PRO A 49 -21.01 -23.57 4.78
CA PRO A 49 -21.99 -23.71 3.71
C PRO A 49 -21.54 -24.65 2.60
N GLY A 50 -22.50 -25.24 1.87
CA GLY A 50 -22.23 -26.09 0.72
C GLY A 50 -21.82 -27.53 1.05
N GLU A 51 -21.37 -28.25 0.03
CA GLU A 51 -20.88 -29.63 0.14
C GLU A 51 -19.36 -29.70 0.01
N TYR A 52 -18.70 -30.33 0.99
CA TYR A 52 -17.25 -30.47 0.97
C TYR A 52 -16.79 -31.36 -0.19
N SER A 53 -15.91 -30.83 -1.04
CA SER A 53 -15.35 -31.56 -2.17
C SER A 53 -13.92 -31.98 -1.90
N GLN A 54 -13.72 -33.28 -1.61
CA GLN A 54 -12.38 -33.83 -1.40
C GLN A 54 -11.50 -33.73 -2.65
N SER A 55 -12.06 -33.90 -3.85
CA SER A 55 -11.29 -33.83 -5.10
C SER A 55 -10.79 -32.42 -5.37
N LEU A 56 -11.67 -31.42 -5.33
CA LEU A 56 -11.29 -30.02 -5.54
C LEU A 56 -10.34 -29.53 -4.44
N SER A 57 -10.59 -29.93 -3.18
CA SER A 57 -9.65 -29.62 -2.08
C SER A 57 -8.25 -30.18 -2.36
N THR A 58 -8.16 -31.39 -2.92
CA THR A 58 -6.86 -32.01 -3.25
C THR A 58 -6.18 -31.29 -4.42
N GLU A 59 -6.93 -30.94 -5.46
CA GLU A 59 -6.43 -30.19 -6.62
C GLU A 59 -5.93 -28.80 -6.23
N ALA A 60 -6.77 -28.02 -5.54
CA ALA A 60 -6.42 -26.68 -5.06
C ALA A 60 -5.24 -26.72 -4.08
N SER A 61 -5.22 -27.70 -3.17
CA SER A 61 -4.10 -27.86 -2.25
C SER A 61 -2.78 -28.15 -2.96
N ALA A 62 -2.82 -28.94 -4.03
CA ALA A 62 -1.65 -29.26 -4.82
C ALA A 62 -1.15 -28.05 -5.61
N ALA A 63 -2.06 -27.29 -6.22
CA ALA A 63 -1.75 -26.07 -6.96
C ALA A 63 -1.12 -24.99 -6.06
N LEU A 64 -1.70 -24.78 -4.86
CA LEU A 64 -1.30 -23.73 -3.94
C LEU A 64 -0.22 -24.17 -2.93
N GLY A 65 0.21 -25.43 -2.98
CA GLY A 65 1.28 -25.95 -2.13
C GLY A 65 0.96 -26.02 -0.63
N ARG A 66 -0.33 -25.99 -0.24
CA ARG A 66 -0.80 -26.04 1.16
C ARG A 66 -2.19 -26.67 1.26
N GLU A 67 -2.65 -27.00 2.46
CA GLU A 67 -4.02 -27.49 2.64
C GLU A 67 -5.04 -26.39 2.33
N VAL A 68 -5.95 -26.66 1.40
CA VAL A 68 -7.10 -25.83 1.02
C VAL A 68 -8.35 -26.70 1.05
N LYS A 69 -9.37 -26.25 1.77
CA LYS A 69 -10.71 -26.85 1.74
C LYS A 69 -11.53 -26.17 0.66
N VAL A 70 -12.28 -26.96 -0.10
CA VAL A 70 -13.23 -26.46 -1.09
C VAL A 70 -14.64 -26.92 -0.72
N GLN A 71 -15.55 -25.96 -0.64
CA GLN A 71 -16.99 -26.18 -0.49
C GLN A 71 -17.70 -25.88 -1.81
N VAL A 72 -18.63 -26.74 -2.21
CA VAL A 72 -19.42 -26.58 -3.43
C VAL A 72 -20.77 -25.98 -3.10
N LEU A 73 -21.09 -24.84 -3.71
CA LEU A 73 -22.37 -24.16 -3.64
C LEU A 73 -23.16 -24.49 -4.91
N SER A 74 -24.43 -24.90 -4.76
CA SER A 74 -25.31 -25.24 -5.88
C SER A 74 -26.77 -24.87 -5.56
N GLY A 75 -27.56 -24.61 -6.60
CA GLY A 75 -28.99 -24.34 -6.45
C GLY A 75 -29.31 -23.02 -5.77
N GLU A 76 -30.31 -22.99 -4.90
CA GLU A 76 -30.85 -21.78 -4.28
C GLU A 76 -30.39 -21.63 -2.81
N ILE A 77 -29.75 -20.51 -2.50
CA ILE A 77 -29.41 -20.05 -1.15
C ILE A 77 -30.59 -19.24 -0.62
N THR A 78 -31.48 -19.88 0.15
CA THR A 78 -32.74 -19.28 0.66
C THR A 78 -32.67 -18.83 2.12
N GLU A 79 -31.48 -18.95 2.74
CA GLU A 79 -31.18 -18.46 4.08
C GLU A 79 -29.89 -17.64 4.04
N ASP A 80 -29.77 -16.65 4.93
CA ASP A 80 -28.55 -15.84 5.06
C ASP A 80 -27.32 -16.74 5.23
N THR A 81 -26.32 -16.52 4.38
CA THR A 81 -25.15 -17.39 4.27
C THR A 81 -23.89 -16.56 4.27
N THR A 82 -22.87 -17.00 5.02
CA THR A 82 -21.58 -16.33 5.09
C THR A 82 -20.48 -17.21 4.49
N LEU A 83 -19.75 -16.67 3.51
CA LEU A 83 -18.59 -17.29 2.90
C LEU A 83 -17.32 -16.72 3.54
N THR A 84 -16.64 -17.52 4.36
CA THR A 84 -15.42 -17.15 5.09
C THR A 84 -14.16 -17.52 4.30
N THR A 85 -12.98 -17.18 4.82
CA THR A 85 -11.68 -17.63 4.27
C THR A 85 -11.26 -19.04 4.69
N ASP A 86 -12.10 -19.77 5.46
CA ASP A 86 -11.82 -21.15 5.90
C ASP A 86 -11.90 -22.18 4.76
N ALA A 87 -12.48 -21.78 3.62
CA ALA A 87 -12.59 -22.57 2.42
C ALA A 87 -12.57 -21.68 1.17
N PHE A 88 -12.33 -22.31 0.02
CA PHE A 88 -12.65 -21.77 -1.29
C PHE A 88 -14.04 -22.26 -1.67
N TRP A 89 -14.77 -21.44 -2.41
CA TRP A 89 -16.18 -21.66 -2.70
C TRP A 89 -16.37 -21.94 -4.20
N ALA A 90 -16.59 -23.19 -4.56
CA ALA A 90 -16.84 -23.59 -5.93
C ALA A 90 -18.34 -23.45 -6.24
N LEU A 91 -18.71 -22.74 -7.30
CA LEU A 91 -20.07 -22.73 -7.85
C LEU A 91 -20.25 -23.96 -8.73
N ASP A 92 -21.42 -24.60 -8.68
CA ASP A 92 -21.81 -25.71 -9.55
C ASP A 92 -23.21 -25.47 -10.11
N GLY A 93 -23.26 -25.17 -11.42
CA GLY A 93 -24.44 -24.67 -12.12
C GLY A 93 -24.79 -23.21 -11.78
N ALA A 94 -26.06 -22.87 -12.00
CA ALA A 94 -26.61 -21.58 -11.59
C ALA A 94 -26.85 -21.56 -10.08
N VAL A 95 -26.15 -20.67 -9.36
CA VAL A 95 -26.33 -20.49 -7.92
C VAL A 95 -27.13 -19.23 -7.68
N PHE A 96 -28.35 -19.37 -7.14
CA PHE A 96 -29.26 -18.25 -6.86
C PHE A 96 -29.20 -17.85 -5.39
N VAL A 97 -29.03 -16.56 -5.09
CA VAL A 97 -29.24 -15.97 -3.76
C VAL A 97 -30.68 -15.50 -3.65
N GLY A 98 -31.47 -16.25 -2.88
CA GLY A 98 -32.91 -16.17 -2.76
C GLY A 98 -33.66 -16.33 -4.08
N LYS A 99 -34.98 -16.19 -4.04
CA LYS A 99 -35.84 -16.21 -5.23
C LYS A 99 -36.38 -14.83 -5.53
N ASP A 100 -36.92 -14.67 -6.73
CA ASP A 100 -37.59 -13.45 -7.12
C ASP A 100 -38.73 -13.07 -6.15
N LYS A 101 -38.50 -12.06 -5.31
CA LYS A 101 -39.48 -11.52 -4.34
C LYS A 101 -40.04 -12.56 -3.37
N ALA A 102 -39.31 -13.64 -3.14
CA ALA A 102 -39.67 -14.72 -2.25
C ALA A 102 -38.40 -15.38 -1.70
N ASP A 103 -38.46 -15.93 -0.48
CA ASP A 103 -37.32 -16.63 0.14
C ASP A 103 -35.99 -15.83 0.03
N SER A 104 -36.07 -14.50 0.17
CA SER A 104 -34.94 -13.59 0.02
C SER A 104 -33.86 -13.89 1.07
N ALA A 105 -32.60 -13.79 0.65
CA ALA A 105 -31.45 -14.10 1.48
C ALA A 105 -30.33 -13.07 1.29
N THR A 106 -29.43 -12.98 2.27
CA THR A 106 -28.19 -12.22 2.19
C THR A 106 -27.00 -13.16 2.08
N LEU A 107 -26.25 -13.07 0.98
CA LEU A 107 -24.93 -13.70 0.85
C LEU A 107 -23.86 -12.74 1.34
N THR A 108 -23.30 -12.99 2.51
CA THR A 108 -22.16 -12.23 3.05
C THR A 108 -20.85 -12.91 2.65
N ILE A 109 -19.88 -12.14 2.18
CA ILE A 109 -18.57 -12.66 1.77
C ILE A 109 -17.48 -11.90 2.51
N GLU A 110 -16.64 -12.62 3.25
CA GLU A 110 -15.57 -12.03 4.04
C GLU A 110 -14.39 -11.56 3.16
N PRO A 111 -13.64 -10.53 3.59
CA PRO A 111 -12.41 -10.11 2.91
C PRO A 111 -11.46 -11.27 2.64
N GLY A 112 -10.88 -11.31 1.44
CA GLY A 112 -9.93 -12.35 1.02
C GLY A 112 -10.57 -13.71 0.64
N ALA A 113 -11.91 -13.84 0.68
CA ALA A 113 -12.57 -15.05 0.21
C ALA A 113 -12.41 -15.24 -1.31
N VAL A 114 -12.25 -16.50 -1.73
CA VAL A 114 -12.13 -16.89 -3.14
C VAL A 114 -13.33 -17.75 -3.54
N ILE A 115 -14.06 -17.28 -4.55
CA ILE A 115 -15.20 -17.94 -5.16
C ILE A 115 -14.83 -18.26 -6.60
N PHE A 116 -15.18 -19.44 -7.10
CA PHE A 116 -14.86 -19.79 -8.48
C PHE A 116 -15.91 -20.66 -9.16
N GLY A 117 -16.10 -20.46 -10.46
CA GLY A 117 -16.87 -21.39 -11.29
C GLY A 117 -16.13 -22.71 -11.45
N ASN A 118 -16.74 -23.83 -11.07
CA ASN A 118 -16.12 -25.15 -11.19
C ASN A 118 -16.01 -25.59 -12.66
N ASN A 119 -16.90 -25.10 -13.51
CA ASN A 119 -17.01 -25.28 -14.96
C ASN A 119 -17.47 -23.96 -15.62
N GLY A 120 -17.41 -23.94 -16.96
CA GLY A 120 -17.82 -22.79 -17.77
C GLY A 120 -19.25 -22.32 -17.52
N SER A 121 -20.21 -23.24 -17.42
CA SER A 121 -21.63 -22.91 -17.26
C SER A 121 -22.04 -22.45 -15.86
N ASP A 122 -21.09 -22.24 -14.94
CA ASP A 122 -21.37 -21.93 -13.54
C ASP A 122 -21.34 -20.41 -13.33
N TYR A 123 -22.36 -19.87 -12.65
CA TYR A 123 -22.53 -18.44 -12.43
C TYR A 123 -23.34 -18.15 -11.16
N LEU A 124 -23.24 -16.92 -10.66
CA LEU A 124 -23.94 -16.46 -9.46
C LEU A 124 -25.05 -15.47 -9.82
N VAL A 125 -26.26 -15.69 -9.32
CA VAL A 125 -27.41 -14.79 -9.48
C VAL A 125 -27.87 -14.27 -8.12
N VAL A 126 -28.00 -12.95 -7.96
CA VAL A 126 -28.64 -12.33 -6.79
C VAL A 126 -30.03 -11.87 -7.20
N SER A 127 -31.05 -12.57 -6.73
CA SER A 127 -32.46 -12.30 -7.07
C SER A 127 -32.96 -10.98 -6.49
N ARG A 128 -34.03 -10.40 -7.08
CA ARG A 128 -34.70 -9.23 -6.50
C ARG A 128 -35.15 -9.48 -5.07
N ASP A 129 -34.99 -8.46 -4.22
CA ASP A 129 -35.19 -8.45 -2.76
C ASP A 129 -34.13 -9.24 -1.95
N SER A 130 -33.23 -10.00 -2.60
CA SER A 130 -32.04 -10.58 -1.98
C SER A 130 -30.85 -9.63 -2.02
N LYS A 131 -29.78 -9.96 -1.28
CA LYS A 131 -28.57 -9.13 -1.18
C LYS A 131 -27.28 -9.92 -1.28
N ILE A 132 -26.25 -9.25 -1.77
CA ILE A 132 -24.85 -9.64 -1.61
C ILE A 132 -24.12 -8.58 -0.79
N GLU A 133 -23.41 -8.99 0.24
CA GLU A 133 -22.56 -8.13 1.06
C GLU A 133 -21.11 -8.62 0.94
N ALA A 134 -20.46 -8.21 -0.15
CA ALA A 134 -19.07 -8.52 -0.45
C ALA A 134 -18.20 -7.27 -0.20
N THR A 135 -17.70 -7.15 1.03
CA THR A 135 -16.85 -6.02 1.43
C THR A 135 -15.43 -6.52 1.71
N GLY A 136 -14.62 -6.59 0.67
CA GLY A 136 -13.18 -6.83 0.77
C GLY A 136 -12.42 -5.62 1.29
N THR A 137 -11.10 -5.73 1.31
CA THR A 137 -10.21 -4.60 1.64
C THR A 137 -9.11 -4.47 0.60
N LYS A 138 -8.38 -3.34 0.61
CA LYS A 138 -7.22 -3.15 -0.27
C LYS A 138 -6.20 -4.29 -0.16
N SER A 139 -5.97 -4.85 1.03
CA SER A 139 -5.02 -5.97 1.22
C SER A 139 -5.63 -7.34 1.00
N ASP A 140 -6.94 -7.46 1.12
CA ASP A 140 -7.68 -8.73 1.10
C ASP A 140 -8.92 -8.56 0.22
N PRO A 141 -8.75 -8.37 -1.10
CA PRO A 141 -9.87 -8.27 -2.02
C PRO A 141 -10.63 -9.59 -2.10
N ILE A 142 -11.92 -9.52 -2.38
CA ILE A 142 -12.73 -10.70 -2.67
C ILE A 142 -12.54 -11.06 -4.13
N ILE A 143 -12.26 -12.34 -4.42
CA ILE A 143 -11.96 -12.79 -5.78
C ILE A 143 -13.04 -13.75 -6.26
N PHE A 144 -13.63 -13.43 -7.41
CA PHE A 144 -14.45 -14.32 -8.22
C PHE A 144 -13.67 -14.70 -9.48
N THR A 145 -13.49 -15.99 -9.75
CA THR A 145 -12.63 -16.44 -10.86
C THR A 145 -13.02 -17.81 -11.43
N SER A 146 -12.21 -18.33 -12.35
CA SER A 146 -12.35 -19.68 -12.89
C SER A 146 -11.63 -20.72 -12.05
N LYS A 147 -12.05 -21.98 -12.19
CA LYS A 147 -11.30 -23.12 -11.63
C LYS A 147 -9.82 -23.10 -12.05
N GLN A 148 -9.53 -22.79 -13.31
CA GLN A 148 -8.18 -22.83 -13.86
C GLN A 148 -7.24 -21.88 -13.11
N ASP A 149 -7.70 -20.68 -12.80
CA ASP A 149 -6.95 -19.69 -12.02
C ASP A 149 -6.62 -20.22 -10.62
N VAL A 150 -7.61 -20.83 -9.93
CA VAL A 150 -7.41 -21.47 -8.62
C VAL A 150 -6.41 -22.63 -8.66
N MET A 151 -6.41 -23.39 -9.76
CA MET A 151 -5.53 -24.54 -9.93
C MET A 151 -4.14 -24.18 -10.49
N GLY A 152 -3.85 -22.88 -10.69
CA GLY A 152 -2.59 -22.43 -11.29
C GLY A 152 -2.40 -22.93 -12.72
N GLU A 153 -3.50 -23.23 -13.42
CA GLU A 153 -3.52 -23.59 -14.82
C GLU A 153 -3.51 -22.33 -15.70
N THR A 154 -3.33 -22.51 -17.01
CA THR A 154 -3.44 -21.39 -17.96
C THR A 154 -4.88 -20.87 -17.98
N THR A 155 -5.05 -19.59 -17.69
CA THR A 155 -6.34 -18.90 -17.75
C THR A 155 -6.65 -18.40 -19.16
N ALA A 156 -7.93 -18.23 -19.42
CA ALA A 156 -8.50 -17.65 -20.63
C ALA A 156 -9.83 -16.98 -20.24
N SER A 157 -10.30 -16.07 -21.07
CA SER A 157 -11.66 -15.55 -20.97
C SER A 157 -12.68 -16.68 -21.17
N GLY A 158 -13.90 -16.48 -20.65
CA GLY A 158 -15.01 -17.42 -20.81
C GLY A 158 -14.81 -18.75 -20.10
N GLN A 159 -14.11 -18.78 -18.97
CA GLN A 159 -13.89 -20.02 -18.21
C GLN A 159 -14.97 -20.28 -17.13
N TRP A 160 -15.82 -19.30 -16.87
CA TRP A 160 -17.05 -19.40 -16.07
C TRP A 160 -18.03 -18.27 -16.46
N GLY A 161 -19.25 -18.28 -15.93
CA GLY A 161 -20.33 -17.41 -16.40
C GLY A 161 -20.46 -16.03 -15.71
N GLY A 162 -19.65 -15.69 -14.72
CA GLY A 162 -19.73 -14.35 -14.10
C GLY A 162 -20.87 -14.17 -13.08
N MET A 163 -21.24 -12.91 -12.84
CA MET A 163 -22.19 -12.51 -11.80
C MET A 163 -23.39 -11.75 -12.36
N VAL A 164 -24.59 -12.02 -11.84
CA VAL A 164 -25.83 -11.36 -12.26
C VAL A 164 -26.56 -10.81 -11.03
N LEU A 165 -26.69 -9.48 -10.95
CA LEU A 165 -27.39 -8.79 -9.85
C LEU A 165 -28.73 -8.23 -10.37
N LEU A 166 -29.82 -8.61 -9.73
CA LEU A 166 -31.18 -8.27 -10.16
C LEU A 166 -31.85 -7.37 -9.13
N GLY A 167 -32.24 -6.17 -9.55
CA GLY A 167 -32.88 -5.16 -8.71
C GLY A 167 -34.31 -4.80 -9.11
N ASN A 168 -34.93 -3.97 -8.28
CA ASN A 168 -36.28 -3.43 -8.44
C ASN A 168 -36.32 -2.05 -9.13
N GLY A 169 -35.22 -1.64 -9.76
CA GLY A 169 -35.10 -0.39 -10.50
C GLY A 169 -36.01 -0.32 -11.74
N ILE A 170 -36.03 0.86 -12.34
CA ILE A 170 -36.86 1.16 -13.50
C ILE A 170 -36.13 0.71 -14.77
N SER A 171 -36.86 0.07 -15.69
CA SER A 171 -36.39 -0.21 -17.05
C SER A 171 -37.42 0.29 -18.06
N ASN A 172 -36.95 0.84 -19.17
CA ASN A 172 -37.82 1.26 -20.27
C ASN A 172 -38.49 0.06 -20.99
N LYS A 173 -38.05 -1.19 -20.76
CA LYS A 173 -38.67 -2.42 -21.28
C LYS A 173 -39.83 -2.92 -20.43
N CYS A 174 -40.01 -2.37 -19.22
CA CYS A 174 -41.14 -2.74 -18.37
C CYS A 174 -42.49 -2.50 -19.09
N PRO A 175 -43.49 -3.39 -18.89
CA PRO A 175 -44.82 -3.20 -19.46
C PRO A 175 -45.50 -1.96 -18.86
N ALA A 176 -46.33 -1.29 -19.66
CA ALA A 176 -47.07 -0.11 -19.21
C ALA A 176 -48.11 -0.40 -18.10
N GLU A 177 -48.61 -1.63 -18.03
CA GLU A 177 -49.50 -2.12 -16.97
C GLU A 177 -49.05 -3.52 -16.51
N GLY A 178 -49.07 -3.78 -15.20
CA GLY A 178 -48.68 -5.06 -14.59
C GLY A 178 -47.34 -4.99 -13.83
N ASP A 179 -46.95 -6.11 -13.25
CA ASP A 179 -45.65 -6.23 -12.57
C ASP A 179 -44.52 -6.30 -13.62
N CYS A 180 -43.48 -5.49 -13.44
CA CYS A 180 -42.29 -5.62 -14.27
C CYS A 180 -41.46 -6.81 -13.78
N ALA A 181 -41.19 -7.77 -14.66
CA ALA A 181 -40.32 -8.92 -14.42
C ALA A 181 -39.72 -9.31 -15.78
N LEU A 182 -38.57 -8.71 -16.10
CA LEU A 182 -37.86 -8.89 -17.35
C LEU A 182 -36.83 -10.00 -17.16
N GLN A 183 -36.86 -11.02 -18.01
CA GLN A 183 -35.88 -12.09 -17.98
C GLN A 183 -34.53 -11.56 -18.48
N VAL A 184 -33.46 -11.73 -17.71
CA VAL A 184 -32.09 -11.51 -18.20
C VAL A 184 -31.76 -12.58 -19.23
N GLU A 185 -31.04 -12.20 -20.28
CA GLU A 185 -30.61 -13.11 -21.32
C GLU A 185 -29.45 -14.02 -20.88
N GLY A 186 -29.21 -15.08 -21.65
CA GLY A 186 -28.20 -16.10 -21.33
C GLY A 186 -28.52 -17.02 -20.14
N VAL A 187 -29.18 -16.52 -19.09
CA VAL A 187 -29.35 -17.23 -17.81
C VAL A 187 -30.60 -18.11 -17.70
N GLU A 188 -30.63 -18.96 -16.67
CA GLU A 188 -31.77 -19.83 -16.36
C GLU A 188 -33.07 -19.03 -16.12
N ALA A 189 -34.19 -19.63 -16.53
CA ALA A 189 -35.50 -19.04 -16.38
C ALA A 189 -35.83 -18.74 -14.91
N GLY A 190 -36.24 -17.51 -14.62
CA GLY A 190 -36.53 -17.05 -13.26
C GLY A 190 -35.56 -15.97 -12.75
N ALA A 191 -34.41 -15.79 -13.41
CA ALA A 191 -33.54 -14.64 -13.23
C ALA A 191 -34.18 -13.38 -13.86
N VAL A 192 -35.09 -12.75 -13.13
CA VAL A 192 -35.85 -11.59 -13.58
C VAL A 192 -35.51 -10.30 -12.83
N PHE A 193 -35.47 -9.19 -13.55
CA PHE A 193 -35.23 -7.84 -13.03
C PHE A 193 -36.38 -6.87 -13.31
N GLY A 194 -36.26 -5.66 -12.77
CA GLY A 194 -37.14 -4.54 -13.05
C GLY A 194 -38.16 -4.27 -11.95
N GLY A 195 -38.77 -3.11 -11.99
CA GLY A 195 -39.64 -2.62 -10.92
C GLY A 195 -39.89 -1.12 -11.08
N THR A 196 -40.01 -0.42 -9.96
CA THR A 196 -40.36 1.00 -9.93
C THR A 196 -39.46 1.82 -9.01
N ASP A 197 -38.39 1.24 -8.47
CA ASP A 197 -37.60 1.84 -7.40
C ASP A 197 -36.11 1.94 -7.76
N ASN A 198 -35.72 3.06 -8.35
CA ASN A 198 -34.31 3.37 -8.59
C ASN A 198 -33.50 3.64 -7.30
N ALA A 199 -34.12 3.64 -6.11
CA ALA A 199 -33.43 3.70 -4.83
C ALA A 199 -33.26 2.34 -4.15
N ASP A 200 -33.66 1.24 -4.83
CA ASP A 200 -33.46 -0.13 -4.35
C ASP A 200 -31.98 -0.44 -4.07
N SER A 201 -31.72 -1.46 -3.25
CA SER A 201 -30.38 -1.89 -2.86
C SER A 201 -30.26 -3.42 -2.88
N SER A 202 -29.40 -3.91 -3.77
CA SER A 202 -28.96 -5.30 -3.88
C SER A 202 -27.75 -5.61 -2.98
N GLY A 203 -27.31 -4.65 -2.14
CA GLY A 203 -26.22 -4.80 -1.18
C GLY A 203 -24.95 -4.02 -1.53
N THR A 204 -23.78 -4.62 -1.30
CA THR A 204 -22.45 -3.99 -1.39
C THR A 204 -21.47 -4.88 -2.16
N LEU A 205 -20.79 -4.29 -3.15
CA LEU A 205 -19.57 -4.81 -3.76
C LEU A 205 -18.44 -3.81 -3.49
N LYS A 206 -17.47 -4.18 -2.65
CA LYS A 206 -16.31 -3.34 -2.35
C LYS A 206 -15.00 -4.11 -2.32
N TYR A 207 -13.98 -3.63 -3.04
CA TYR A 207 -12.72 -4.36 -3.28
C TYR A 207 -12.98 -5.78 -3.79
N VAL A 208 -13.70 -5.86 -4.91
CA VAL A 208 -14.10 -7.11 -5.57
C VAL A 208 -13.38 -7.22 -6.91
N VAL A 209 -12.79 -8.38 -7.18
CA VAL A 209 -12.09 -8.69 -8.42
C VAL A 209 -12.79 -9.87 -9.09
N VAL A 210 -13.33 -9.69 -10.28
CA VAL A 210 -13.95 -10.71 -11.12
C VAL A 210 -13.02 -11.00 -12.29
N LYS A 211 -12.63 -12.25 -12.52
CA LYS A 211 -11.67 -12.62 -13.57
C LYS A 211 -12.15 -13.79 -14.41
N ASN A 212 -11.78 -13.82 -15.69
CA ASN A 212 -11.92 -15.01 -16.55
C ASN A 212 -13.39 -15.46 -16.78
N ALA A 213 -14.36 -14.56 -16.60
CA ALA A 213 -15.78 -14.81 -16.87
C ALA A 213 -16.09 -14.65 -18.37
N GLY A 214 -17.35 -14.74 -18.80
CA GLY A 214 -17.69 -14.65 -20.24
C GLY A 214 -18.24 -15.91 -20.89
N TYR A 215 -18.62 -16.95 -20.14
CA TYR A 215 -18.90 -18.25 -20.77
C TYR A 215 -20.15 -18.24 -21.69
N GLU A 216 -19.98 -18.64 -22.95
CA GLU A 216 -21.05 -18.87 -23.94
C GLU A 216 -21.98 -20.02 -23.53
N LEU A 217 -23.14 -19.72 -22.94
CA LEU A 217 -24.12 -20.73 -22.51
C LEU A 217 -24.88 -21.37 -23.69
N SER A 218 -25.04 -20.61 -24.77
CA SER A 218 -25.52 -21.09 -26.07
C SER A 218 -25.05 -20.12 -27.16
N THR A 219 -25.07 -20.53 -28.43
CA THR A 219 -24.48 -19.75 -29.52
C THR A 219 -24.87 -18.26 -29.49
N GLY A 220 -23.89 -17.38 -29.28
CA GLY A 220 -24.05 -15.92 -29.15
C GLY A 220 -24.88 -15.47 -27.94
N ASN A 221 -24.72 -16.15 -26.81
CA ASN A 221 -25.32 -15.82 -25.51
C ASN A 221 -24.30 -16.15 -24.41
N GLU A 222 -23.19 -15.45 -24.49
CA GLU A 222 -22.21 -15.29 -23.44
C GLU A 222 -22.83 -14.56 -22.23
N LEU A 223 -22.13 -14.58 -21.10
CA LEU A 223 -22.52 -13.84 -19.91
C LEU A 223 -21.44 -12.84 -19.56
N ASN A 224 -21.85 -11.67 -19.10
CA ASN A 224 -20.94 -10.59 -18.73
C ASN A 224 -20.09 -10.92 -17.50
N GLY A 225 -19.03 -10.15 -17.28
CA GLY A 225 -18.29 -10.19 -16.03
C GLY A 225 -19.23 -9.91 -14.85
N ILE A 226 -19.94 -8.79 -14.93
CA ILE A 226 -21.09 -8.50 -14.06
C ILE A 226 -22.25 -7.88 -14.84
N THR A 227 -23.41 -8.52 -14.77
CA THR A 227 -24.69 -7.98 -15.24
C THR A 227 -25.43 -7.26 -14.12
N PHE A 228 -25.85 -6.01 -14.35
CA PHE A 228 -26.70 -5.22 -13.46
C PHE A 228 -28.11 -5.06 -14.07
N GLY A 229 -29.01 -5.97 -13.74
CA GLY A 229 -30.41 -5.92 -14.16
C GLY A 229 -31.23 -4.99 -13.26
N ALA A 230 -31.54 -3.78 -13.73
CA ALA A 230 -32.29 -2.75 -12.99
C ALA A 230 -31.87 -2.58 -11.52
N VAL A 231 -30.57 -2.60 -11.25
CA VAL A 231 -30.04 -2.40 -9.89
C VAL A 231 -30.20 -0.94 -9.47
N GLY A 232 -30.67 -0.70 -8.24
CA GLY A 232 -30.93 0.64 -7.73
C GLY A 232 -29.69 1.36 -7.19
N SER A 233 -29.80 2.67 -7.04
CA SER A 233 -28.78 3.57 -6.50
C SER A 233 -28.46 3.37 -5.01
N GLY A 234 -29.26 2.57 -4.30
CA GLY A 234 -28.99 2.16 -2.93
C GLY A 234 -27.97 1.02 -2.82
N THR A 235 -27.61 0.38 -3.93
CA THR A 235 -26.49 -0.58 -4.00
C THR A 235 -25.17 0.18 -4.00
N THR A 236 -24.22 -0.27 -3.18
CA THR A 236 -22.86 0.31 -3.16
C THR A 236 -21.94 -0.52 -4.03
N VAL A 237 -21.32 0.09 -5.03
CA VAL A 237 -20.26 -0.53 -5.83
C VAL A 237 -19.05 0.41 -5.83
N ASP A 238 -17.97 -0.01 -5.17
CA ASP A 238 -16.77 0.82 -4.97
C ASP A 238 -15.50 -0.04 -5.01
N TYR A 239 -14.49 0.27 -5.81
CA TYR A 239 -13.31 -0.61 -6.02
C TYR A 239 -13.74 -1.98 -6.59
N LEU A 240 -14.22 -1.95 -7.82
CA LEU A 240 -14.61 -3.13 -8.59
C LEU A 240 -13.64 -3.34 -9.76
N GLN A 241 -13.14 -4.55 -9.95
CA GLN A 241 -12.43 -4.93 -11.16
C GLN A 241 -13.14 -6.06 -11.89
N VAL A 242 -13.21 -5.95 -13.21
CA VAL A 242 -13.45 -7.08 -14.11
C VAL A 242 -12.24 -7.23 -15.03
N HIS A 243 -11.72 -8.45 -15.16
CA HIS A 243 -10.53 -8.72 -15.94
C HIS A 243 -10.66 -9.99 -16.81
N ASN A 244 -10.15 -9.95 -18.04
CA ASN A 244 -10.07 -11.11 -18.92
C ASN A 244 -11.45 -11.75 -19.15
N ASN A 245 -12.44 -10.94 -19.51
CA ASN A 245 -13.83 -11.38 -19.71
C ASN A 245 -14.11 -11.58 -21.21
N SER A 246 -14.79 -12.66 -21.57
CA SER A 246 -15.02 -13.00 -23.00
C SER A 246 -16.12 -12.17 -23.65
N ASP A 247 -16.99 -11.61 -22.83
CA ASP A 247 -18.14 -10.78 -23.19
C ASP A 247 -17.95 -9.42 -22.50
N ASP A 248 -19.02 -8.70 -22.23
CA ASP A 248 -18.90 -7.39 -21.61
C ASP A 248 -18.29 -7.42 -20.21
N GLY A 249 -17.49 -6.39 -19.90
CA GLY A 249 -16.92 -6.22 -18.57
C GLY A 249 -18.02 -6.02 -17.53
N VAL A 250 -18.82 -4.97 -17.74
CA VAL A 250 -20.04 -4.72 -16.99
C VAL A 250 -21.16 -4.30 -17.94
N GLU A 251 -22.36 -4.84 -17.73
CA GLU A 251 -23.53 -4.49 -18.55
C GLU A 251 -24.70 -4.04 -17.67
N PHE A 252 -25.39 -2.99 -18.06
CA PHE A 252 -26.54 -2.42 -17.33
C PHE A 252 -27.84 -2.52 -18.13
N PHE A 253 -28.78 -3.34 -17.63
CA PHE A 253 -30.14 -3.40 -18.15
C PHE A 253 -31.08 -2.51 -17.32
N GLY A 254 -31.12 -1.20 -17.60
CA GLY A 254 -31.90 -0.23 -16.82
C GLY A 254 -31.37 -0.03 -15.39
N GLY A 255 -32.19 0.59 -14.52
CA GLY A 255 -31.82 0.88 -13.13
C GLY A 255 -31.03 2.17 -12.95
N ALA A 256 -30.37 2.32 -11.80
CA ALA A 256 -29.65 3.54 -11.42
C ALA A 256 -28.49 3.28 -10.43
N VAL A 257 -27.90 2.07 -10.44
CA VAL A 257 -26.74 1.76 -9.61
C VAL A 257 -25.62 2.76 -9.88
N ASN A 258 -24.89 3.14 -8.83
CA ASN A 258 -23.74 4.03 -8.96
C ASN A 258 -22.46 3.27 -8.66
N LEU A 259 -21.40 3.54 -9.43
CA LEU A 259 -20.10 2.89 -9.30
C LEU A 259 -19.00 3.94 -9.01
N LYS A 260 -18.05 3.60 -8.15
CA LYS A 260 -16.83 4.40 -7.94
C LYS A 260 -15.61 3.48 -7.99
N HIS A 261 -14.48 3.95 -8.52
CA HIS A 261 -13.24 3.17 -8.65
C HIS A 261 -13.45 1.83 -9.40
N VAL A 262 -13.59 1.90 -10.71
CA VAL A 262 -13.87 0.73 -11.58
C VAL A 262 -12.67 0.45 -12.48
N VAL A 263 -12.20 -0.80 -12.53
CA VAL A 263 -11.07 -1.24 -13.36
C VAL A 263 -11.57 -2.32 -14.32
N LEU A 264 -11.42 -2.10 -15.62
CA LEU A 264 -11.86 -3.03 -16.66
C LEU A 264 -10.66 -3.28 -17.57
N THR A 265 -10.14 -4.51 -17.56
CA THR A 265 -8.88 -4.82 -18.25
C THR A 265 -8.96 -6.10 -19.06
N SER A 266 -8.48 -6.08 -20.30
CA SER A 266 -8.56 -7.23 -21.22
C SER A 266 -10.00 -7.77 -21.34
N ILE A 267 -10.93 -6.92 -21.74
CA ILE A 267 -12.30 -7.34 -22.05
C ILE A 267 -12.34 -7.64 -23.55
N ASP A 268 -12.86 -8.81 -23.94
CA ASP A 268 -12.86 -9.26 -25.34
C ASP A 268 -13.99 -8.62 -26.16
N ASP A 269 -15.09 -8.23 -25.52
CA ASP A 269 -16.18 -7.44 -26.14
C ASP A 269 -16.19 -6.00 -25.59
N ASP A 270 -17.31 -5.51 -25.05
CA ASP A 270 -17.43 -4.14 -24.57
C ASP A 270 -17.06 -3.99 -23.10
N SER A 271 -16.19 -3.03 -22.78
CA SER A 271 -15.79 -2.87 -21.37
C SER A 271 -16.95 -2.43 -20.49
N ILE A 272 -17.78 -1.53 -21.01
CA ILE A 272 -18.99 -1.03 -20.36
C ILE A 272 -20.09 -1.01 -21.42
N ASP A 273 -21.17 -1.75 -21.17
CA ASP A 273 -22.39 -1.70 -21.98
C ASP A 273 -23.57 -1.20 -21.11
N TRP A 274 -24.47 -0.43 -21.70
CA TRP A 274 -25.78 -0.24 -21.10
C TRP A 274 -26.91 -0.13 -22.11
N ASP A 275 -28.10 -0.53 -21.68
CA ASP A 275 -29.33 -0.33 -22.40
C ASP A 275 -30.52 -0.05 -21.46
N ASN A 276 -31.74 -0.11 -22.02
CA ASN A 276 -32.98 -0.26 -21.27
C ASN A 276 -33.30 0.83 -20.25
N GLY A 277 -32.76 2.04 -20.42
CA GLY A 277 -33.09 3.19 -19.60
C GLY A 277 -32.22 3.34 -18.36
N TYR A 278 -30.96 2.92 -18.40
CA TYR A 278 -30.02 3.05 -17.28
C TYR A 278 -29.73 4.51 -16.92
N GLN A 279 -29.74 4.84 -15.62
CA GLN A 279 -29.70 6.22 -15.10
C GLN A 279 -28.64 6.41 -14.00
N GLY A 280 -27.65 5.53 -13.94
CA GLY A 280 -26.62 5.52 -12.89
C GLY A 280 -25.53 6.56 -13.05
N LYS A 281 -24.56 6.54 -12.14
CA LYS A 281 -23.39 7.43 -12.13
C LYS A 281 -22.11 6.64 -11.94
N MET A 282 -21.02 7.08 -12.56
CA MET A 282 -19.70 6.45 -12.40
C MET A 282 -18.58 7.47 -12.20
N GLN A 283 -17.66 7.22 -11.26
CA GLN A 283 -16.44 8.02 -11.13
C GLN A 283 -15.19 7.18 -10.93
N PHE A 284 -14.06 7.63 -11.52
CA PHE A 284 -12.77 6.95 -11.51
C PHE A 284 -12.86 5.58 -12.19
N VAL A 285 -13.02 5.61 -13.50
CA VAL A 285 -13.23 4.42 -14.33
C VAL A 285 -12.02 4.25 -15.24
N TYR A 286 -11.25 3.18 -15.05
CA TYR A 286 -10.09 2.85 -15.85
C TYR A 286 -10.39 1.64 -16.73
N VAL A 287 -10.39 1.86 -18.04
CA VAL A 287 -10.54 0.84 -19.08
C VAL A 287 -9.22 0.70 -19.83
N GLU A 288 -8.68 -0.51 -19.90
CA GLU A 288 -7.50 -0.81 -20.73
C GLU A 288 -7.68 -2.15 -21.43
N GLN A 289 -7.83 -2.11 -22.75
CA GLN A 289 -7.90 -3.31 -23.58
C GLN A 289 -6.56 -4.06 -23.59
N ASP A 290 -6.57 -5.34 -23.97
CA ASP A 290 -5.38 -6.17 -23.87
C ASP A 290 -4.24 -5.64 -24.75
N LYS A 291 -3.07 -5.44 -24.13
CA LYS A 291 -1.87 -4.91 -24.79
C LYS A 291 -1.35 -5.81 -25.92
N ASN A 292 -1.70 -7.08 -25.93
CA ASN A 292 -1.29 -8.05 -26.95
C ASN A 292 -2.17 -8.02 -28.20
N SER A 293 -3.14 -7.09 -28.28
CA SER A 293 -4.08 -7.00 -29.41
C SER A 293 -4.88 -8.29 -29.61
N THR A 294 -5.29 -8.92 -28.50
CA THR A 294 -6.34 -9.94 -28.51
C THR A 294 -7.68 -9.30 -28.81
N ASP A 295 -8.71 -10.14 -29.00
CA ASP A 295 -10.09 -9.73 -29.20
C ASP A 295 -10.46 -8.61 -28.21
N ALA A 296 -11.11 -7.58 -28.73
CA ALA A 296 -11.56 -6.39 -28.01
C ALA A 296 -12.58 -5.67 -28.88
N ASN A 297 -13.53 -4.96 -28.27
CA ASN A 297 -14.50 -4.17 -29.01
C ASN A 297 -14.47 -2.70 -28.57
N ARG A 298 -15.52 -2.15 -27.96
CA ARG A 298 -15.57 -0.76 -27.52
C ARG A 298 -15.19 -0.63 -26.04
N GLY A 299 -14.59 0.52 -25.69
CA GLY A 299 -14.46 0.90 -24.29
C GLY A 299 -15.81 1.22 -23.64
N ILE A 300 -16.75 1.75 -24.43
CA ILE A 300 -18.16 1.91 -24.11
C ILE A 300 -19.00 1.57 -25.35
N GLU A 301 -19.94 0.66 -25.19
CA GLU A 301 -21.14 0.56 -26.04
C GLU A 301 -22.36 1.04 -25.24
N ALA A 302 -23.30 1.70 -25.92
CA ALA A 302 -24.36 2.41 -25.22
C ALA A 302 -25.64 2.52 -26.04
N ASP A 303 -26.70 1.95 -25.51
CA ASP A 303 -28.03 1.84 -26.11
C ASP A 303 -29.14 2.49 -25.26
N ASN A 304 -30.31 2.64 -25.87
CA ASN A 304 -31.55 2.92 -25.15
C ASN A 304 -32.63 1.85 -25.40
N ASP A 305 -33.33 1.93 -26.54
CA ASP A 305 -34.29 0.88 -26.95
C ASP A 305 -34.25 0.77 -28.48
N GLY A 306 -33.68 -0.32 -28.98
CA GLY A 306 -33.51 -0.55 -30.43
C GLY A 306 -34.79 -0.68 -31.25
N LYS A 307 -35.97 -0.72 -30.63
CA LYS A 307 -37.25 -0.65 -31.36
C LYS A 307 -37.84 0.74 -31.33
N THR A 308 -37.56 1.52 -30.31
CA THR A 308 -38.06 2.88 -30.09
C THR A 308 -36.94 3.71 -29.46
N PRO A 309 -35.97 4.20 -30.24
CA PRO A 309 -34.81 4.94 -29.71
C PRO A 309 -35.14 6.13 -28.79
N SER A 310 -36.31 6.75 -28.98
CA SER A 310 -36.80 7.89 -28.17
C SER A 310 -37.55 7.49 -26.89
N LYS A 311 -37.55 6.20 -26.52
CA LYS A 311 -38.35 5.70 -25.39
C LYS A 311 -37.83 6.20 -24.05
N GLU A 312 -38.78 6.55 -23.19
CA GLU A 312 -38.51 7.03 -21.83
C GLU A 312 -38.74 5.94 -20.77
N PRO A 313 -37.99 5.94 -19.65
CA PRO A 313 -36.81 6.79 -19.44
C PRO A 313 -35.68 6.41 -20.40
N LYS A 314 -35.00 7.40 -20.97
CA LYS A 314 -33.81 7.16 -21.80
C LYS A 314 -32.67 6.57 -20.98
N SER A 315 -31.75 5.80 -21.56
CA SER A 315 -30.45 5.57 -20.93
C SER A 315 -29.70 6.90 -20.90
N LEU A 316 -29.27 7.37 -19.72
CA LEU A 316 -28.59 8.66 -19.53
C LEU A 316 -27.71 8.60 -18.27
N PRO A 317 -26.62 7.80 -18.28
CA PRO A 317 -25.69 7.81 -17.18
C PRO A 317 -24.85 9.09 -17.13
N ILE A 318 -24.33 9.40 -15.94
CA ILE A 318 -23.35 10.47 -15.74
C ILE A 318 -22.00 9.87 -15.33
N ILE A 319 -20.96 10.09 -16.13
CA ILE A 319 -19.62 9.54 -15.90
C ILE A 319 -18.62 10.69 -15.73
N SER A 320 -17.79 10.63 -14.69
CA SER A 320 -16.66 11.54 -14.48
C SER A 320 -15.35 10.77 -14.32
N ASN A 321 -14.22 11.32 -14.76
CA ASN A 321 -12.90 10.72 -14.55
C ASN A 321 -12.79 9.31 -15.15
N LEU A 322 -13.07 9.21 -16.45
CA LEU A 322 -12.89 7.99 -17.24
C LEU A 322 -11.57 8.04 -18.01
N THR A 323 -10.81 6.96 -17.99
CA THR A 323 -9.68 6.70 -18.89
C THR A 323 -10.00 5.47 -19.73
N ILE A 324 -9.99 5.59 -21.06
CA ILE A 324 -10.03 4.45 -21.99
C ILE A 324 -8.69 4.39 -22.73
N ILE A 325 -8.06 3.23 -22.70
CA ILE A 325 -6.87 2.88 -23.48
C ILE A 325 -7.20 1.69 -24.38
N GLY A 326 -7.46 1.97 -25.66
CA GLY A 326 -7.73 0.94 -26.67
C GLY A 326 -6.48 0.22 -27.17
N ASN A 327 -6.66 -0.93 -27.81
CA ASN A 327 -5.60 -1.74 -28.42
C ASN A 327 -5.63 -1.69 -29.97
N ASN A 328 -4.86 -2.57 -30.64
CA ASN A 328 -4.78 -2.65 -32.10
C ASN A 328 -5.60 -3.81 -32.70
N PHE A 329 -6.64 -4.30 -32.00
CA PHE A 329 -7.45 -5.40 -32.52
C PHE A 329 -8.19 -4.97 -33.81
N LYS A 330 -8.14 -5.85 -34.82
CA LYS A 330 -8.72 -5.65 -36.15
C LYS A 330 -9.55 -6.88 -36.55
N GLY A 331 -10.74 -7.00 -35.95
CA GLY A 331 -11.72 -8.05 -36.19
C GLY A 331 -12.80 -7.67 -37.22
N GLU A 332 -13.97 -8.29 -37.09
CA GLU A 332 -15.18 -7.80 -37.78
C GLU A 332 -15.59 -6.43 -37.22
N ASP A 333 -15.43 -6.26 -35.90
CA ASP A 333 -15.42 -4.98 -35.21
C ASP A 333 -13.98 -4.65 -34.78
N GLU A 334 -13.61 -3.38 -34.91
CA GLU A 334 -12.28 -2.88 -34.52
C GLU A 334 -12.32 -2.39 -33.08
N ALA A 335 -11.18 -2.41 -32.39
CA ALA A 335 -11.09 -1.81 -31.07
C ALA A 335 -11.42 -0.30 -31.12
N GLU A 336 -12.44 0.15 -30.40
CA GLU A 336 -12.96 1.53 -30.44
C GLU A 336 -13.11 2.13 -29.03
N GLY A 337 -13.25 3.45 -28.97
CA GLY A 337 -13.33 4.21 -27.72
C GLY A 337 -14.74 4.17 -27.15
N ILE A 338 -15.62 5.01 -27.68
CA ILE A 338 -17.01 5.14 -27.25
C ILE A 338 -17.90 5.05 -28.49
N TYR A 339 -18.87 4.13 -28.47
CA TYR A 339 -19.94 4.07 -29.44
C TYR A 339 -21.30 4.31 -28.77
N LEU A 340 -22.00 5.38 -29.16
CA LEU A 340 -23.34 5.67 -28.66
C LEU A 340 -24.37 5.43 -29.77
N ARG A 341 -25.37 4.62 -29.49
CA ARG A 341 -26.37 4.18 -30.46
C ARG A 341 -27.79 4.10 -29.87
N GLU A 342 -28.77 3.84 -30.75
CA GLU A 342 -30.18 3.61 -30.41
C GLU A 342 -30.84 4.68 -29.52
N GLY A 343 -30.40 5.94 -29.61
CA GLY A 343 -31.00 7.05 -28.87
C GLY A 343 -30.61 7.12 -27.39
N THR A 344 -29.50 6.52 -26.98
CA THR A 344 -28.90 6.75 -25.67
C THR A 344 -28.52 8.22 -25.46
N GLY A 345 -28.50 8.65 -24.19
CA GLY A 345 -27.83 9.84 -23.71
C GLY A 345 -26.52 9.49 -22.99
N LEU A 346 -25.76 10.52 -22.62
CA LEU A 346 -24.55 10.40 -21.80
C LEU A 346 -24.11 11.79 -21.33
N HIS A 347 -23.84 11.97 -20.05
CA HIS A 347 -23.08 13.14 -19.57
C HIS A 347 -21.68 12.71 -19.12
N LEU A 348 -20.66 13.11 -19.87
CA LEU A 348 -19.26 12.72 -19.65
C LEU A 348 -18.41 13.93 -19.23
N TYR A 349 -17.65 13.76 -18.15
CA TYR A 349 -16.80 14.80 -17.58
C TYR A 349 -15.39 14.31 -17.28
N ASN A 350 -14.39 15.17 -17.41
CA ASN A 350 -13.01 14.90 -16.97
C ASN A 350 -12.45 13.58 -17.52
N SER A 351 -12.67 13.26 -18.79
CA SER A 351 -12.32 11.94 -19.34
C SER A 351 -11.24 12.00 -20.41
N VAL A 352 -10.47 10.93 -20.59
CA VAL A 352 -9.49 10.78 -21.67
C VAL A 352 -9.72 9.46 -22.39
N ILE A 353 -9.81 9.53 -23.72
CA ILE A 353 -9.93 8.36 -24.59
C ILE A 353 -8.72 8.36 -25.51
N THR A 354 -7.97 7.28 -25.49
CA THR A 354 -6.74 7.11 -26.27
C THR A 354 -6.57 5.64 -26.65
N GLY A 355 -5.63 5.36 -27.53
CA GLY A 355 -5.25 4.01 -27.91
C GLY A 355 -4.13 4.07 -28.94
N SER A 356 -3.67 2.90 -29.35
CA SER A 356 -2.57 2.75 -30.28
C SER A 356 -2.92 3.13 -31.72
N ASP A 357 -1.90 3.20 -32.60
CA ASP A 357 -2.03 3.70 -33.97
C ASP A 357 -2.97 2.89 -34.88
N GLU A 358 -3.38 1.70 -34.46
CA GLU A 358 -4.33 0.85 -35.19
C GLU A 358 -5.63 0.64 -34.43
N MET A 359 -5.88 1.36 -33.34
CA MET A 359 -7.25 1.49 -32.80
C MET A 359 -8.18 2.05 -33.90
N GLY A 360 -9.48 1.81 -33.82
CA GLY A 360 -10.52 2.55 -34.55
C GLY A 360 -10.66 3.98 -34.01
N GLU A 361 -11.89 4.48 -33.91
CA GLU A 361 -12.15 5.83 -33.42
C GLU A 361 -12.28 5.95 -31.90
N CYS A 362 -11.98 7.15 -31.39
CA CYS A 362 -12.22 7.49 -29.99
C CYS A 362 -13.71 7.72 -29.71
N LEU A 363 -14.47 8.23 -30.68
CA LEU A 363 -15.90 8.49 -30.55
C LEU A 363 -16.67 8.26 -31.86
N GLU A 364 -17.66 7.39 -31.79
CA GLU A 364 -18.69 7.19 -32.80
C GLU A 364 -20.08 7.51 -32.23
N LEU A 365 -20.92 8.16 -33.05
CA LEU A 365 -22.37 8.21 -32.83
C LEU A 365 -23.08 7.49 -33.98
N GLU A 366 -24.11 6.71 -33.64
CA GLU A 366 -24.97 6.08 -34.64
C GLU A 366 -25.71 7.13 -35.47
N GLY A 367 -25.71 6.92 -36.79
CA GLY A 367 -26.52 7.67 -37.75
C GLY A 367 -27.96 7.18 -37.83
N ILE A 368 -28.52 7.14 -39.04
CA ILE A 368 -29.80 6.47 -39.32
C ILE A 368 -29.51 4.99 -39.51
N ALA A 369 -29.96 4.15 -38.57
CA ALA A 369 -29.85 2.70 -38.64
C ALA A 369 -30.50 2.14 -39.93
N LEU A 370 -29.85 1.15 -40.54
CA LEU A 370 -30.30 0.50 -41.78
C LEU A 370 -30.54 -1.00 -41.52
N ASP A 371 -31.52 -1.59 -42.20
CA ASP A 371 -31.72 -3.04 -42.21
C ASP A 371 -30.73 -3.76 -43.15
N ASP A 372 -30.76 -5.09 -43.19
CA ASP A 372 -29.91 -5.92 -44.06
C ASP A 372 -30.05 -5.60 -45.57
N ASN A 373 -31.12 -4.92 -45.98
CA ASN A 373 -31.35 -4.50 -47.37
C ASN A 373 -30.85 -3.08 -47.64
N GLY A 374 -30.35 -2.38 -46.61
CA GLY A 374 -29.95 -0.97 -46.66
C GLY A 374 -31.12 0.01 -46.55
N ASP A 375 -32.30 -0.44 -46.14
CA ASP A 375 -33.47 0.41 -45.93
C ASP A 375 -33.42 1.03 -44.52
N ALA A 376 -33.75 2.32 -44.41
CA ALA A 376 -33.75 3.02 -43.13
C ALA A 376 -34.77 2.44 -42.15
N LEU A 377 -34.31 2.02 -40.97
CA LEU A 377 -35.15 1.54 -39.87
C LEU A 377 -35.94 2.69 -39.22
N PHE A 378 -35.34 3.89 -39.18
CA PHE A 378 -35.93 5.08 -38.60
C PHE A 378 -35.90 6.26 -39.57
N SER A 379 -36.82 7.20 -39.41
CA SER A 379 -36.88 8.39 -40.25
C SER A 379 -35.85 9.46 -39.89
N ASP A 380 -35.24 9.35 -38.70
CA ASP A 380 -34.27 10.28 -38.14
C ASP A 380 -33.37 9.53 -37.13
N SER A 381 -32.23 10.11 -36.78
CA SER A 381 -31.33 9.56 -35.74
C SER A 381 -31.60 10.22 -34.39
N GLU A 382 -32.15 9.45 -33.45
CA GLU A 382 -32.40 9.95 -32.09
C GLU A 382 -31.10 10.24 -31.34
N THR A 383 -30.05 9.45 -31.57
CA THR A 383 -28.70 9.68 -31.02
C THR A 383 -28.16 11.05 -31.44
N VAL A 384 -28.30 11.40 -32.73
CA VAL A 384 -27.91 12.74 -33.22
C VAL A 384 -28.80 13.84 -32.63
N ASN A 385 -30.10 13.58 -32.44
CA ASN A 385 -31.00 14.54 -31.77
C ASN A 385 -30.57 14.80 -30.32
N ASN A 386 -30.21 13.76 -29.58
CA ASN A 386 -29.69 13.85 -28.22
C ASN A 386 -28.37 14.63 -28.14
N ALA A 387 -27.48 14.48 -29.12
CA ALA A 387 -26.27 15.28 -29.20
C ALA A 387 -26.55 16.77 -29.46
N ASN A 388 -27.59 17.08 -30.24
CA ASN A 388 -27.96 18.46 -30.56
C ASN A 388 -28.71 19.18 -29.44
N ASP A 389 -29.42 18.46 -28.56
CA ASP A 389 -30.20 19.06 -27.47
C ASP A 389 -29.50 19.05 -26.09
N GLY A 390 -28.32 18.42 -26.00
CA GLY A 390 -27.52 18.35 -24.78
C GLY A 390 -27.82 17.14 -23.89
N THR A 391 -28.65 16.21 -24.36
CA THR A 391 -28.84 14.89 -23.73
C THR A 391 -27.56 14.05 -23.83
N ILE A 392 -26.78 14.22 -24.91
CA ILE A 392 -25.36 13.83 -24.93
C ILE A 392 -24.52 15.09 -24.70
N LEU A 393 -23.69 15.06 -23.67
CA LEU A 393 -22.83 16.17 -23.23
C LEU A 393 -21.45 15.64 -22.85
N MET A 394 -20.40 16.31 -23.32
CA MET A 394 -19.01 15.99 -23.00
C MET A 394 -18.25 17.25 -22.64
N GLN A 395 -17.65 17.30 -21.45
CA GLN A 395 -16.89 18.46 -20.99
C GLN A 395 -15.59 18.06 -20.30
N ASN A 396 -14.56 18.89 -20.47
CA ASN A 396 -13.22 18.61 -19.95
C ASN A 396 -12.70 17.23 -20.40
N THR A 397 -13.06 16.83 -21.62
CA THR A 397 -12.71 15.53 -22.20
C THR A 397 -11.60 15.67 -23.23
N PHE A 398 -10.69 14.71 -23.24
CA PHE A 398 -9.56 14.62 -24.16
C PHE A 398 -9.80 13.46 -25.14
N MET A 399 -9.81 13.78 -26.44
CA MET A 399 -9.77 12.79 -27.51
C MET A 399 -8.34 12.69 -28.04
N SER A 400 -7.75 11.51 -27.89
CA SER A 400 -6.31 11.27 -27.98
C SER A 400 -5.95 10.00 -28.75
N CYS A 401 -6.75 9.58 -29.72
CA CYS A 401 -6.41 8.48 -30.62
C CYS A 401 -5.22 8.89 -31.50
N THR A 402 -4.19 8.03 -31.56
CA THR A 402 -2.90 8.36 -32.20
C THR A 402 -2.88 8.10 -33.71
N ASN A 403 -3.87 7.36 -34.21
CA ASN A 403 -4.12 7.07 -35.63
C ASN A 403 -4.63 8.30 -36.44
N GLY A 404 -5.04 9.38 -35.76
CA GLY A 404 -5.64 10.56 -36.38
C GLY A 404 -7.15 10.46 -36.66
N GLU A 405 -7.80 9.38 -36.21
CA GLU A 405 -9.23 9.11 -36.39
C GLU A 405 -9.97 9.26 -35.05
N ASN A 406 -9.96 10.44 -34.45
CA ASN A 406 -10.67 10.64 -33.17
C ASN A 406 -12.20 10.49 -33.27
N PHE A 407 -12.78 10.67 -34.46
CA PHE A 407 -14.23 10.79 -34.63
C PHE A 407 -14.76 10.10 -35.89
N LYS A 408 -15.87 9.38 -35.76
CA LYS A 408 -16.65 8.84 -36.88
C LYS A 408 -18.02 9.49 -36.96
N ASP A 409 -18.18 10.33 -37.98
CA ASP A 409 -19.40 11.14 -38.17
C ASP A 409 -20.64 10.27 -38.45
N PRO A 410 -21.77 10.47 -37.73
CA PRO A 410 -23.03 9.78 -37.99
C PRO A 410 -23.56 10.09 -39.39
N LYS A 411 -24.07 9.06 -40.08
CA LYS A 411 -24.54 9.15 -41.47
C LYS A 411 -26.06 9.03 -41.60
N GLY A 412 -26.65 9.78 -42.53
CA GLY A 412 -28.00 9.56 -42.99
C GLY A 412 -28.09 8.36 -43.92
N ALA A 413 -29.31 7.90 -44.20
CA ALA A 413 -29.53 6.76 -45.11
C ALA A 413 -29.03 6.98 -46.55
N ASP A 414 -28.82 8.24 -46.96
CA ASP A 414 -28.24 8.61 -48.24
C ASP A 414 -26.70 8.80 -48.19
N GLY A 415 -26.08 8.51 -47.06
CA GLY A 415 -24.64 8.67 -46.79
C GLY A 415 -24.21 10.09 -46.42
N SER A 416 -25.15 11.04 -46.26
CA SER A 416 -24.82 12.39 -45.81
C SER A 416 -24.35 12.42 -44.35
N THR A 417 -23.38 13.27 -44.01
CA THR A 417 -23.02 13.51 -42.59
C THR A 417 -24.14 14.28 -41.90
N LEU A 418 -24.70 13.72 -40.82
CA LEU A 418 -25.76 14.34 -40.03
C LEU A 418 -25.22 15.33 -38.99
N LEU A 419 -24.07 15.02 -38.39
CA LEU A 419 -23.39 15.84 -37.40
C LEU A 419 -21.88 15.73 -37.63
N ALA A 420 -21.18 16.86 -37.69
CA ALA A 420 -19.73 16.88 -37.72
C ALA A 420 -19.20 16.78 -36.29
N LEU A 421 -18.81 15.57 -35.85
CA LEU A 421 -18.54 15.28 -34.43
C LEU A 421 -17.38 16.08 -33.88
N GLU A 422 -16.28 16.22 -34.62
CA GLU A 422 -15.12 17.00 -34.17
C GLU A 422 -15.49 18.45 -33.84
N SER A 423 -16.31 19.07 -34.72
CA SER A 423 -16.79 20.43 -34.53
C SER A 423 -17.79 20.53 -33.38
N TRP A 424 -18.67 19.55 -33.20
CA TRP A 424 -19.60 19.50 -32.08
C TRP A 424 -18.85 19.36 -30.76
N PHE A 425 -17.89 18.43 -30.67
CA PHE A 425 -17.08 18.16 -29.49
C PHE A 425 -16.25 19.38 -29.08
N SER A 426 -15.56 20.02 -30.04
CA SER A 426 -14.68 21.17 -29.79
C SER A 426 -15.42 22.44 -29.37
N GLN A 427 -16.74 22.52 -29.56
CA GLN A 427 -17.57 23.63 -29.11
C GLN A 427 -17.99 23.51 -27.63
N GLN A 428 -17.83 22.32 -27.03
CA GLN A 428 -18.16 22.10 -25.64
C GLN A 428 -17.02 22.55 -24.72
N THR A 429 -17.35 22.81 -23.46
CA THR A 429 -16.43 23.46 -22.52
C THR A 429 -15.31 22.51 -22.11
N GLY A 430 -14.06 22.98 -22.17
CA GLY A 430 -12.90 22.26 -21.65
C GLY A 430 -12.41 21.09 -22.51
N ASN A 431 -13.09 20.78 -23.62
CA ASN A 431 -12.71 19.67 -24.49
C ASN A 431 -11.43 19.96 -25.28
N VAL A 432 -10.61 18.92 -25.45
CA VAL A 432 -9.31 18.99 -26.11
C VAL A 432 -9.15 17.81 -27.07
N ILE A 433 -8.62 18.09 -28.27
CA ILE A 433 -8.14 17.07 -29.19
C ILE A 433 -6.63 17.14 -29.18
N ASN A 434 -5.97 16.06 -28.73
CA ASN A 434 -4.53 16.04 -28.53
C ASN A 434 -4.00 14.61 -28.68
N ASP A 435 -3.06 14.37 -29.58
CA ASP A 435 -2.46 13.05 -29.81
C ASP A 435 -1.47 12.61 -28.72
N LYS A 436 -1.23 13.45 -27.71
CA LYS A 436 -0.24 13.21 -26.63
C LYS A 436 -0.84 13.48 -25.25
N PRO A 437 -1.62 12.54 -24.71
CA PRO A 437 -2.17 12.66 -23.35
C PRO A 437 -1.07 12.51 -22.28
N MET A 438 0.14 12.05 -22.65
CA MET A 438 1.28 11.84 -21.75
C MET A 438 0.91 10.92 -20.57
N LEU A 439 0.46 9.71 -20.91
CA LEU A 439 0.25 8.64 -19.95
C LEU A 439 1.52 7.78 -19.84
N GLY A 440 1.81 7.31 -18.63
CA GLY A 440 2.85 6.34 -18.33
C GLY A 440 2.42 4.93 -18.74
N VAL A 441 3.31 3.96 -18.56
CA VAL A 441 3.09 2.55 -18.95
C VAL A 441 1.94 1.87 -18.20
N ASN A 442 1.54 2.41 -17.06
CA ASN A 442 0.41 1.96 -16.25
C ASN A 442 -0.86 2.80 -16.49
N GLY A 443 -0.87 3.68 -17.49
CA GLY A 443 -2.00 4.54 -17.82
C GLY A 443 -2.18 5.77 -16.92
N GLN A 444 -1.30 6.02 -15.94
CA GLN A 444 -1.32 7.25 -15.14
C GLN A 444 -0.75 8.45 -15.92
N PRO A 445 -1.28 9.67 -15.75
CA PRO A 445 -0.62 10.87 -16.25
C PRO A 445 0.79 11.03 -15.66
N ILE A 446 1.79 11.29 -16.51
CA ILE A 446 3.16 11.59 -16.04
C ILE A 446 3.33 13.10 -15.78
N ALA A 447 4.37 13.48 -15.05
CA ALA A 447 4.69 14.87 -14.75
C ALA A 447 4.70 15.74 -16.03
N GLY A 448 3.91 16.82 -15.99
CA GLY A 448 3.72 17.73 -17.13
C GLY A 448 2.66 17.30 -18.13
N SER A 449 1.93 16.20 -17.88
CA SER A 449 0.76 15.81 -18.67
C SER A 449 -0.28 16.94 -18.72
N PRO A 450 -0.91 17.18 -19.88
CA PRO A 450 -1.97 18.19 -20.01
C PRO A 450 -3.28 17.79 -19.31
N LEU A 451 -3.37 16.57 -18.79
CA LEU A 451 -4.52 16.09 -18.04
C LEU A 451 -4.53 16.60 -16.59
N LEU A 452 -3.36 16.95 -16.06
CA LEU A 452 -3.19 17.46 -14.69
C LEU A 452 -3.62 18.93 -14.62
N GLY A 453 -4.46 19.29 -13.65
CA GLY A 453 -4.99 20.64 -13.49
C GLY A 453 -6.07 21.03 -14.52
N ALA A 454 -6.50 20.12 -15.39
CA ALA A 454 -7.49 20.36 -16.45
C ALA A 454 -8.91 19.88 -16.09
N GLY A 455 -9.10 19.21 -14.95
CA GLY A 455 -10.40 18.73 -14.49
C GLY A 455 -11.31 19.86 -13.99
N GLN A 456 -12.62 19.68 -14.15
CA GLN A 456 -13.64 20.51 -13.50
C GLN A 456 -14.18 19.84 -12.23
N ASP A 457 -14.73 20.65 -11.34
CA ASP A 457 -15.30 20.21 -10.07
C ASP A 457 -16.75 19.72 -10.22
N VAL A 458 -16.91 18.53 -10.79
CA VAL A 458 -18.21 17.90 -11.10
C VAL A 458 -19.08 17.73 -9.84
N ALA A 459 -18.45 17.52 -8.68
CA ALA A 459 -19.10 17.43 -7.38
C ALA A 459 -19.99 18.65 -7.07
N ASN A 460 -19.48 19.85 -7.41
CA ASN A 460 -20.14 21.12 -7.12
C ASN A 460 -20.88 21.71 -8.31
N THR A 461 -20.57 21.30 -9.54
CA THR A 461 -21.23 21.80 -10.75
C THR A 461 -22.38 20.92 -11.25
N VAL A 462 -22.36 19.62 -10.95
CA VAL A 462 -23.32 18.64 -11.48
C VAL A 462 -24.05 17.92 -10.34
N ASP A 463 -23.35 17.13 -9.53
CA ASP A 463 -23.96 16.28 -8.51
C ASP A 463 -22.97 15.87 -7.40
N ALA A 464 -23.42 15.87 -6.15
CA ALA A 464 -22.57 15.61 -4.98
C ALA A 464 -22.13 14.14 -4.81
N PHE A 465 -22.57 13.22 -5.68
CA PHE A 465 -22.02 11.86 -5.75
C PHE A 465 -20.52 11.86 -6.11
N PHE A 466 -20.12 12.79 -6.98
CA PHE A 466 -18.75 12.90 -7.47
C PHE A 466 -17.85 13.54 -6.41
N ASP A 467 -16.59 13.13 -6.39
CA ASP A 467 -15.52 13.74 -5.62
C ASP A 467 -14.94 14.93 -6.37
N THR A 468 -14.54 15.97 -5.63
CA THR A 468 -13.87 17.14 -6.19
C THR A 468 -12.46 16.76 -6.62
N VAL A 469 -12.15 16.98 -7.89
CA VAL A 469 -10.84 16.76 -8.49
C VAL A 469 -10.48 17.93 -9.42
N ASP A 470 -9.20 18.06 -9.75
CA ASP A 470 -8.69 19.03 -10.71
C ASP A 470 -7.97 18.39 -11.90
N PHE A 471 -8.10 17.08 -12.12
CA PHE A 471 -7.47 16.34 -13.22
C PHE A 471 -8.49 15.62 -14.13
N VAL A 472 -8.04 15.28 -15.33
CA VAL A 472 -8.76 14.50 -16.35
C VAL A 472 -8.25 13.05 -16.35
N GLY A 473 -9.16 12.11 -16.53
CA GLY A 473 -8.89 10.67 -16.48
C GLY A 473 -9.17 10.06 -15.12
N ALA A 474 -9.03 8.75 -15.03
CA ALA A 474 -9.30 7.94 -13.84
C ALA A 474 -8.26 8.10 -12.73
N LEU A 475 -7.07 8.58 -13.06
CA LEU A 475 -5.89 8.59 -12.19
C LEU A 475 -5.22 9.98 -12.23
N ASN A 476 -4.61 10.38 -11.12
CA ASN A 476 -3.69 11.52 -11.07
C ASN A 476 -2.23 11.03 -11.14
N ASP A 477 -1.26 11.91 -10.90
CA ASP A 477 0.19 11.63 -10.97
C ASP A 477 0.83 11.17 -9.65
N SER A 478 0.05 11.03 -8.56
CA SER A 478 0.56 10.79 -7.21
C SER A 478 -0.13 9.65 -6.44
N ASP A 479 -1.30 9.21 -6.89
CA ASP A 479 -2.12 8.18 -6.25
C ASP A 479 -2.67 7.23 -7.31
N ASP A 480 -2.18 5.98 -7.29
CA ASP A 480 -2.76 4.88 -8.04
C ASP A 480 -3.69 4.07 -7.12
N TRP A 481 -4.97 4.43 -7.11
CA TRP A 481 -5.96 3.79 -6.26
C TRP A 481 -6.21 2.31 -6.62
N ARG A 482 -5.68 1.81 -7.75
CA ARG A 482 -5.75 0.39 -8.17
C ARG A 482 -4.72 -0.48 -7.44
N GLU A 483 -3.64 0.13 -6.95
CA GLU A 483 -2.52 -0.61 -6.37
C GLU A 483 -2.96 -1.46 -5.17
N GLY A 484 -2.36 -2.65 -5.02
CA GLY A 484 -2.51 -3.52 -3.87
C GLY A 484 -3.77 -4.40 -3.85
N TRP A 485 -4.81 -4.10 -4.62
CA TRP A 485 -6.06 -4.87 -4.62
C TRP A 485 -6.49 -5.40 -5.99
N ALA A 486 -6.24 -4.65 -7.06
CA ALA A 486 -6.60 -5.06 -8.41
C ALA A 486 -5.55 -6.01 -9.01
N PHE A 487 -6.00 -7.01 -9.75
CA PHE A 487 -5.18 -7.90 -10.57
C PHE A 487 -4.40 -7.10 -11.62
N GLY A 488 -3.09 -7.36 -11.72
CA GLY A 488 -2.16 -6.58 -12.52
C GLY A 488 -1.58 -5.34 -11.83
N TYR A 489 -2.06 -5.01 -10.62
CA TYR A 489 -1.66 -3.83 -9.84
C TYR A 489 -1.20 -4.20 -8.42
N GLY A 490 -0.75 -5.44 -8.20
CA GLY A 490 -0.24 -5.90 -6.90
C GLY A 490 -1.30 -6.44 -5.94
N GLY A 491 -2.53 -6.70 -6.41
CA GLY A 491 -3.56 -7.46 -5.70
C GLY A 491 -4.32 -8.40 -6.65
N GLY A 492 -5.46 -8.94 -6.21
CA GLY A 492 -6.38 -9.71 -7.06
C GLY A 492 -5.86 -11.05 -7.60
N GLU A 493 -4.66 -11.46 -7.20
CA GLU A 493 -4.12 -12.78 -7.48
C GLU A 493 -4.80 -13.81 -6.58
N VAL A 494 -5.06 -15.02 -7.10
CA VAL A 494 -5.51 -16.13 -6.25
C VAL A 494 -4.31 -16.58 -5.42
N THR A 495 -4.10 -15.87 -4.33
CA THR A 495 -3.17 -16.27 -3.30
C THR A 495 -3.89 -17.19 -2.33
N ALA A 496 -3.10 -17.94 -1.58
CA ALA A 496 -3.58 -18.46 -0.32
C ALA A 496 -4.27 -17.33 0.49
N PRO A 497 -5.52 -17.44 0.96
CA PRO A 497 -6.00 -16.62 2.06
C PRO A 497 -4.98 -16.67 3.19
N ALA A 498 -4.72 -15.52 3.80
CA ALA A 498 -3.85 -15.41 4.97
C ALA A 498 -4.24 -16.53 5.94
N ALA A 499 -3.32 -17.44 6.20
CA ALA A 499 -3.62 -18.56 7.06
C ALA A 499 -3.88 -18.02 8.47
N VAL A 500 -5.11 -18.07 8.96
CA VAL A 500 -5.32 -18.09 10.41
C VAL A 500 -5.23 -19.54 10.86
N ALA A 501 -4.00 -20.06 10.99
CA ALA A 501 -3.74 -21.29 11.76
C ALA A 501 -2.25 -21.49 12.04
N GLY A 502 -1.73 -20.84 13.09
CA GLY A 502 -0.48 -21.22 13.73
C GLY A 502 0.78 -20.64 13.10
N CYS A 503 1.90 -21.07 13.66
CA CYS A 503 3.20 -20.49 13.36
C CYS A 503 3.76 -20.99 12.02
N PRO A 504 4.26 -20.09 11.15
CA PRO A 504 4.79 -20.49 9.84
C PRO A 504 5.98 -21.44 9.98
N ALA A 505 6.22 -22.23 8.93
CA ALA A 505 7.35 -23.15 8.89
C ALA A 505 8.66 -22.40 9.17
N GLY A 506 9.53 -22.97 10.01
CA GLY A 506 10.75 -22.31 10.48
C GLY A 506 10.59 -21.53 11.80
N THR A 507 9.38 -21.47 12.37
CA THR A 507 9.12 -20.89 13.69
C THR A 507 8.51 -21.91 14.66
N THR A 508 8.54 -21.61 15.96
CA THR A 508 7.97 -22.48 17.01
C THR A 508 6.85 -21.78 17.76
N SER A 509 5.69 -22.42 17.93
CA SER A 509 4.59 -21.83 18.71
C SER A 509 4.92 -21.77 20.21
N ILE A 510 4.69 -20.60 20.82
CA ILE A 510 4.83 -20.37 22.26
C ILE A 510 3.52 -19.82 22.86
N SER A 511 3.49 -19.60 24.18
CA SER A 511 2.33 -18.98 24.82
C SER A 511 2.11 -17.54 24.29
N PRO A 512 0.85 -17.15 23.98
CA PRO A 512 0.54 -15.80 23.53
C PRO A 512 1.10 -14.71 24.44
N ALA A 513 1.87 -13.78 23.88
CA ALA A 513 2.53 -12.70 24.63
C ALA A 513 1.54 -11.70 25.25
N ASP A 514 0.43 -11.45 24.57
CA ASP A 514 -0.66 -10.57 24.96
C ASP A 514 -1.89 -11.33 25.51
N ASN A 515 -1.78 -12.66 25.67
CA ASN A 515 -2.86 -13.61 26.01
C ASN A 515 -3.95 -13.80 24.94
N VAL A 516 -3.79 -13.26 23.73
CA VAL A 516 -4.81 -13.29 22.67
C VAL A 516 -4.23 -13.76 21.34
N THR A 517 -3.17 -13.12 20.86
CA THR A 517 -2.61 -13.31 19.53
C THR A 517 -1.64 -14.49 19.50
N THR A 518 -1.73 -15.32 18.45
CA THR A 518 -0.78 -16.43 18.23
C THR A 518 0.65 -15.88 18.24
N THR A 519 1.51 -16.46 19.08
CA THR A 519 2.92 -16.04 19.20
C THR A 519 3.85 -17.14 18.72
N CYS A 520 4.77 -16.77 17.83
CA CYS A 520 5.71 -17.64 17.15
C CYS A 520 7.14 -17.21 17.46
N GLU A 521 7.97 -18.16 17.83
CA GLU A 521 9.36 -17.90 18.20
C GLU A 521 10.30 -18.18 17.04
N ILE A 522 11.24 -17.25 16.82
CA ILE A 522 12.43 -17.41 15.99
C ILE A 522 13.67 -17.45 16.89
N SER A 523 14.60 -18.35 16.58
CA SER A 523 15.82 -18.54 17.36
C SER A 523 16.96 -19.06 16.49
N GLY A 524 18.21 -18.81 16.93
CA GLY A 524 19.41 -19.36 16.30
C GLY A 524 19.64 -18.86 14.86
N ARG A 525 20.16 -19.73 13.99
CA ARG A 525 20.52 -19.38 12.61
C ARG A 525 19.48 -19.90 11.62
N ILE A 526 18.89 -18.98 10.85
CA ILE A 526 17.91 -19.21 9.80
C ILE A 526 18.66 -19.33 8.47
N THR A 527 18.88 -20.55 7.97
CA THR A 527 19.66 -20.80 6.73
C THR A 527 18.79 -21.08 5.50
N SER A 528 17.50 -20.79 5.60
CA SER A 528 16.52 -20.90 4.51
C SER A 528 15.53 -19.75 4.63
N ASP A 529 14.95 -19.33 3.51
CA ASP A 529 13.97 -18.25 3.50
C ASP A 529 12.86 -18.50 4.53
N LEU A 530 12.50 -17.44 5.26
CA LEU A 530 11.50 -17.45 6.32
C LEU A 530 10.58 -16.26 6.13
N THR A 531 9.28 -16.52 6.05
CA THR A 531 8.25 -15.47 6.04
C THR A 531 7.57 -15.39 7.39
N LEU A 532 7.61 -14.21 8.01
CA LEU A 532 6.80 -13.85 9.17
C LEU A 532 5.48 -13.29 8.64
N THR A 533 4.41 -14.05 8.80
CA THR A 533 3.08 -13.76 8.26
C THR A 533 2.27 -12.85 9.18
N ALA A 534 1.45 -11.99 8.57
CA ALA A 534 0.51 -11.14 9.29
C ALA A 534 -0.47 -11.98 10.15
N GLY A 535 -0.97 -11.37 11.22
CA GLY A 535 -1.87 -12.01 12.19
C GLY A 535 -1.18 -12.79 13.33
N ASN A 536 0.16 -12.90 13.32
CA ASN A 536 0.96 -13.46 14.40
C ASN A 536 1.86 -12.40 15.08
N LEU A 537 2.21 -12.64 16.35
CA LEU A 537 3.33 -11.99 17.03
C LEU A 537 4.59 -12.87 16.89
N TYR A 538 5.76 -12.25 16.74
CA TYR A 538 7.01 -12.98 16.61
C TYR A 538 7.98 -12.67 17.75
N ALA A 539 8.32 -13.68 18.54
CA ALA A 539 9.27 -13.57 19.64
C ALA A 539 10.69 -13.92 19.17
N VAL A 540 11.66 -13.06 19.46
CA VAL A 540 13.09 -13.32 19.24
C VAL A 540 13.66 -13.97 20.50
N ASP A 541 14.33 -15.11 20.37
CA ASP A 541 15.05 -15.78 21.47
C ASP A 541 16.55 -15.86 21.18
N GLY A 542 17.33 -15.05 21.90
CA GLY A 542 18.77 -14.88 21.74
C GLY A 542 19.16 -14.13 20.46
N ALA A 543 20.40 -14.38 20.01
CA ALA A 543 20.92 -13.86 18.76
C ALA A 543 20.36 -14.64 17.57
N VAL A 544 19.51 -14.01 16.77
CA VAL A 544 18.93 -14.63 15.57
C VAL A 544 19.68 -14.19 14.33
N PHE A 545 20.37 -15.12 13.67
CA PHE A 545 21.11 -14.87 12.44
C PHE A 545 20.32 -15.30 11.22
N VAL A 546 20.02 -14.39 10.31
CA VAL A 546 19.51 -14.70 8.97
C VAL A 546 20.71 -14.95 8.05
N GLY A 547 20.74 -16.17 7.53
CA GLY A 547 21.80 -16.76 6.73
C GLY A 547 23.14 -16.98 7.45
N ASN A 548 24.15 -17.34 6.67
CA ASN A 548 25.50 -17.63 7.12
C ASN A 548 26.50 -17.00 6.15
N ASP A 549 27.04 -15.83 6.52
CA ASP A 549 28.05 -15.03 5.79
C ASP A 549 28.47 -15.58 4.40
N ASN A 550 27.76 -15.19 3.34
CA ASN A 550 28.02 -15.55 1.94
C ASN A 550 28.08 -17.06 1.60
N ALA A 551 27.72 -17.95 2.53
CA ALA A 551 27.73 -19.40 2.36
C ALA A 551 26.32 -19.98 2.27
N ASP A 552 25.45 -19.65 3.23
CA ASP A 552 24.06 -20.13 3.31
C ASP A 552 23.12 -18.92 3.42
N SER A 553 23.00 -18.15 2.34
CA SER A 553 22.12 -16.97 2.28
C SER A 553 20.65 -17.33 2.48
N ALA A 554 19.92 -16.48 3.20
CA ALA A 554 18.48 -16.59 3.39
C ALA A 554 17.82 -15.22 3.31
N THR A 555 16.51 -15.20 3.04
CA THR A 555 15.68 -14.00 3.09
C THR A 555 14.70 -14.10 4.26
N LEU A 556 14.72 -13.11 5.15
CA LEU A 556 13.68 -12.92 6.15
C LEU A 556 12.62 -11.96 5.59
N THR A 557 11.49 -12.49 5.17
CA THR A 557 10.34 -11.67 4.74
C THR A 557 9.46 -11.37 5.94
N VAL A 558 9.08 -10.11 6.12
CA VAL A 558 8.18 -9.66 7.20
C VAL A 558 6.98 -8.96 6.57
N GLU A 559 5.80 -9.56 6.70
CA GLU A 559 4.57 -9.02 6.11
C GLU A 559 4.12 -7.71 6.80
N PRO A 560 3.38 -6.82 6.10
CA PRO A 560 2.86 -5.58 6.67
C PRO A 560 2.08 -5.80 7.98
N GLY A 561 2.29 -4.91 8.96
CA GLY A 561 1.61 -4.94 10.25
C GLY A 561 2.12 -5.99 11.24
N VAL A 562 3.11 -6.81 10.85
CA VAL A 562 3.72 -7.78 11.78
C VAL A 562 4.45 -7.06 12.91
N THR A 563 4.31 -7.62 14.13
CA THR A 563 5.09 -7.21 15.31
C THR A 563 6.07 -8.31 15.68
N VAL A 564 7.36 -7.97 15.66
CA VAL A 564 8.49 -8.78 16.14
C VAL A 564 8.99 -8.18 17.44
N TYR A 565 9.29 -8.99 18.46
CA TYR A 565 9.73 -8.46 19.74
C TYR A 565 10.83 -9.29 20.42
N GLY A 566 11.77 -8.60 21.06
CA GLY A 566 12.73 -9.23 21.96
C GLY A 566 12.06 -9.68 23.25
N ARG A 567 12.24 -10.95 23.64
CA ARG A 567 11.69 -11.50 24.88
C ARG A 567 12.44 -10.99 26.12
N ASN A 568 13.69 -10.63 25.94
CA ASN A 568 14.59 -10.11 26.95
C ASN A 568 15.68 -9.25 26.29
N GLY A 569 16.46 -8.57 27.14
CA GLY A 569 17.51 -7.66 26.71
C GLY A 569 18.51 -8.21 25.68
N LYS A 570 18.88 -9.48 25.79
CA LYS A 570 19.94 -10.07 24.96
C LYS A 570 19.48 -10.55 23.58
N ASP A 571 18.22 -10.31 23.23
CA ASP A 571 17.63 -10.77 21.99
C ASP A 571 17.83 -9.72 20.89
N TYR A 572 18.30 -10.12 19.72
CA TYR A 572 18.53 -9.24 18.56
C TYR A 572 18.55 -10.03 17.26
N ILE A 573 18.41 -9.33 16.13
CA ILE A 573 18.38 -9.94 14.79
C ILE A 573 19.59 -9.46 13.98
N VAL A 574 20.29 -10.39 13.33
CA VAL A 574 21.43 -10.13 12.44
C VAL A 574 21.09 -10.63 11.04
N ILE A 575 21.11 -9.75 10.04
CA ILE A 575 21.07 -10.10 8.62
C ILE A 575 22.51 -10.24 8.14
N SER A 576 22.96 -11.48 7.91
CA SER A 576 24.35 -11.77 7.51
C SER A 576 24.61 -11.36 6.06
N ARG A 577 25.88 -11.09 5.70
CA ARG A 577 26.26 -10.80 4.31
C ARG A 577 25.73 -11.85 3.32
N GLY A 578 25.26 -11.35 2.18
CA GLY A 578 24.62 -12.15 1.14
C GLY A 578 23.19 -12.58 1.46
N SER A 579 22.68 -12.31 2.67
CA SER A 579 21.29 -12.56 3.10
C SER A 579 20.49 -11.28 3.05
N LYS A 580 19.16 -11.38 3.16
CA LYS A 580 18.25 -10.24 3.02
C LYS A 580 17.19 -10.18 4.10
N ILE A 581 16.68 -8.97 4.34
CA ILE A 581 15.40 -8.74 5.01
C ILE A 581 14.45 -8.02 4.04
N GLU A 582 13.22 -8.52 3.88
CA GLU A 582 12.18 -7.85 3.09
C GLU A 582 11.04 -7.46 4.05
N ALA A 583 11.18 -6.28 4.67
CA ALA A 583 10.20 -5.70 5.59
C ALA A 583 9.51 -4.52 4.91
N ASN A 584 8.44 -4.82 4.17
CA ASN A 584 7.69 -3.88 3.34
C ASN A 584 6.36 -3.48 3.98
N GLY A 585 6.41 -2.76 5.10
CA GLY A 585 5.22 -2.23 5.77
C GLY A 585 4.52 -1.14 4.94
N THR A 586 3.36 -0.69 5.43
CA THR A 586 2.66 0.47 4.89
C THR A 586 2.39 1.49 5.98
N LYS A 587 2.02 2.72 5.61
CA LYS A 587 1.60 3.76 6.56
C LYS A 587 0.53 3.29 7.53
N ASP A 588 -0.45 2.52 7.04
CA ASP A 588 -1.58 2.01 7.83
C ASP A 588 -1.26 0.71 8.58
N LYS A 589 -0.26 -0.05 8.11
CA LYS A 589 0.19 -1.32 8.71
C LYS A 589 1.73 -1.33 8.83
N PRO A 590 2.32 -0.44 9.66
CA PRO A 590 3.77 -0.41 9.83
C PRO A 590 4.27 -1.67 10.54
N ILE A 591 5.44 -2.14 10.15
CA ILE A 591 6.12 -3.28 10.81
C ILE A 591 6.79 -2.76 12.07
N SER A 592 6.68 -3.51 13.17
CA SER A 592 7.22 -3.09 14.47
C SER A 592 8.20 -4.12 15.03
N PHE A 593 9.43 -3.70 15.27
CA PHE A 593 10.43 -4.42 16.06
C PHE A 593 10.50 -3.74 17.43
N THR A 594 10.17 -4.46 18.50
CA THR A 594 9.93 -3.83 19.81
C THR A 594 10.31 -4.73 20.99
N SER A 595 10.02 -4.27 22.21
CA SER A 595 10.22 -5.03 23.44
C SER A 595 9.00 -5.87 23.83
N SER A 596 9.22 -6.90 24.65
CA SER A 596 8.12 -7.65 25.28
C SER A 596 7.18 -6.79 26.14
N GLN A 597 7.68 -5.67 26.67
CA GLN A 597 6.93 -4.74 27.51
C GLN A 597 5.93 -3.95 26.67
N ASP A 598 6.34 -3.48 25.50
CA ASP A 598 5.47 -2.78 24.55
C ASP A 598 4.31 -3.69 24.10
N VAL A 599 4.63 -4.91 23.67
CA VAL A 599 3.63 -5.93 23.28
C VAL A 599 2.64 -6.24 24.41
N ALA A 600 3.11 -6.25 25.66
CA ALA A 600 2.28 -6.50 26.83
C ALA A 600 1.52 -5.26 27.34
N GLY A 601 1.62 -4.10 26.67
CA GLY A 601 1.03 -2.84 27.10
C GLY A 601 1.58 -2.32 28.44
N GLN A 602 2.84 -2.66 28.75
CA GLN A 602 3.54 -2.25 29.97
C GLN A 602 4.32 -0.94 29.72
N ALA A 603 4.85 -0.35 30.79
CA ALA A 603 5.74 0.80 30.65
C ALA A 603 7.02 0.40 29.90
N THR A 604 7.30 1.10 28.81
CA THR A 604 8.48 0.92 27.97
C THR A 604 9.65 1.76 28.47
N ALA A 605 10.86 1.30 28.15
CA ALA A 605 12.12 1.95 28.47
C ALA A 605 13.13 1.66 27.36
N ALA A 606 14.18 2.45 27.28
CA ALA A 606 15.32 2.13 26.44
C ALA A 606 16.07 0.89 26.96
N GLY A 607 16.72 0.16 26.07
CA GLY A 607 17.53 -1.01 26.41
C GLY A 607 16.73 -2.23 26.86
N GLN A 608 15.53 -2.44 26.31
CA GLN A 608 14.68 -3.59 26.67
C GLN A 608 14.95 -4.84 25.80
N TRP A 609 15.59 -4.64 24.64
CA TRP A 609 16.14 -5.69 23.76
C TRP A 609 17.33 -5.11 22.96
N GLY A 610 18.00 -5.93 22.13
CA GLY A 610 19.23 -5.53 21.46
C GLY A 610 19.00 -4.58 20.29
N GLY A 611 18.22 -4.97 19.28
CA GLY A 611 18.01 -4.18 18.07
C GLY A 611 18.18 -4.99 16.78
N LEU A 612 18.40 -4.30 15.66
CA LEU A 612 18.55 -4.89 14.34
C LEU A 612 19.94 -4.61 13.75
N VAL A 613 20.58 -5.62 13.17
CA VAL A 613 21.92 -5.52 12.60
C VAL A 613 21.91 -6.01 11.16
N LEU A 614 22.22 -5.13 10.20
CA LEU A 614 22.31 -5.45 8.78
C LEU A 614 23.77 -5.41 8.33
N LEU A 615 24.26 -6.51 7.74
CA LEU A 615 25.65 -6.66 7.34
C LEU A 615 25.74 -6.90 5.84
N GLY A 616 26.39 -5.98 5.13
CA GLY A 616 26.54 -6.00 3.68
C GLY A 616 27.96 -6.24 3.18
N ASN A 617 28.06 -6.35 1.86
CA ASN A 617 29.31 -6.59 1.13
C ASN A 617 29.97 -5.31 0.58
N ALA A 618 29.54 -4.13 1.03
CA ALA A 618 30.11 -2.87 0.56
C ALA A 618 31.49 -2.58 1.19
N PRO A 619 32.24 -1.59 0.66
CA PRO A 619 33.55 -1.26 1.19
C PRO A 619 33.52 -0.65 2.60
N SER A 620 34.56 -0.96 3.39
CA SER A 620 34.90 -0.27 4.63
C SER A 620 36.39 0.08 4.61
N ASN A 621 36.77 1.22 5.16
CA ASN A 621 38.17 1.61 5.26
C ASN A 621 38.94 0.74 6.29
N LYS A 622 38.26 -0.07 7.11
CA LYS A 622 38.88 -1.03 8.05
C LYS A 622 39.23 -2.36 7.38
N CYS A 623 38.76 -2.62 6.17
CA CYS A 623 39.11 -3.82 5.42
C CYS A 623 40.64 -3.95 5.24
N PRO A 624 41.20 -5.17 5.30
CA PRO A 624 42.62 -5.39 5.07
C PRO A 624 43.01 -5.07 3.61
N GLU A 625 44.23 -4.56 3.39
CA GLU A 625 44.74 -4.29 2.02
C GLU A 625 44.84 -5.55 1.16
N THR A 626 45.00 -6.72 1.77
CA THR A 626 45.06 -8.03 1.10
C THR A 626 44.29 -9.08 1.89
N GLY A 627 43.50 -9.91 1.21
CA GLY A 627 42.68 -10.95 1.83
C GLY A 627 41.19 -10.66 1.71
N GLU A 628 40.35 -11.55 2.24
CA GLU A 628 38.91 -11.31 2.34
C GLU A 628 38.63 -10.28 3.44
N CYS A 629 37.75 -9.32 3.16
CA CYS A 629 37.25 -8.43 4.20
C CYS A 629 36.14 -9.15 4.97
N ALA A 630 36.27 -9.25 6.29
CA ALA A 630 35.28 -9.81 7.20
C ALA A 630 35.49 -9.15 8.57
N LEU A 631 34.89 -7.99 8.75
CA LEU A 631 35.03 -7.16 9.95
C LEU A 631 33.95 -7.56 10.93
N GLN A 632 34.33 -8.00 12.13
CA GLN A 632 33.37 -8.28 13.20
C GLN A 632 32.73 -6.95 13.64
N VAL A 633 31.41 -6.88 13.59
CA VAL A 633 30.67 -5.76 14.18
C VAL A 633 30.70 -5.89 15.70
N GLU A 634 30.80 -4.77 16.38
CA GLU A 634 30.79 -4.72 17.84
C GLU A 634 29.39 -4.99 18.40
N GLY A 635 29.27 -5.13 19.71
CA GLY A 635 27.97 -5.35 20.34
C GLY A 635 27.38 -6.74 20.13
N VAL A 636 27.92 -7.61 19.27
CA VAL A 636 27.22 -8.86 18.89
C VAL A 636 28.07 -10.12 18.93
N GLU A 637 27.38 -11.26 18.90
CA GLU A 637 27.99 -12.59 18.83
C GLU A 637 28.97 -12.74 17.66
N ALA A 638 30.04 -13.51 17.90
CA ALA A 638 31.07 -13.80 16.92
C ALA A 638 30.50 -14.43 15.63
N GLY A 639 30.94 -13.92 14.48
CA GLY A 639 30.47 -14.35 13.16
C GLY A 639 29.48 -13.37 12.51
N ALA A 640 29.08 -12.32 13.20
CA ALA A 640 28.43 -11.16 12.61
C ALA A 640 29.50 -10.27 11.94
N VAL A 641 29.87 -10.62 10.71
CA VAL A 641 30.92 -9.92 9.95
C VAL A 641 30.35 -9.14 8.76
N PHE A 642 30.92 -7.97 8.48
CA PHE A 642 30.59 -7.11 7.36
C PHE A 642 31.81 -6.75 6.49
N GLY A 643 31.56 -6.07 5.37
CA GLY A 643 32.57 -5.51 4.49
C GLY A 643 32.76 -6.30 3.20
N GLY A 644 33.42 -5.72 2.22
CA GLY A 644 33.62 -6.31 0.91
C GLY A 644 34.02 -5.25 -0.10
N THR A 645 33.61 -5.43 -1.35
CA THR A 645 33.95 -4.50 -2.46
C THR A 645 32.74 -4.03 -3.26
N ASP A 646 31.54 -4.51 -2.94
CA ASP A 646 30.34 -4.27 -3.73
C ASP A 646 29.56 -3.07 -3.20
N THR A 647 29.80 -1.89 -3.77
CA THR A 647 29.08 -0.66 -3.40
C THR A 647 27.58 -0.74 -3.68
N ALA A 648 27.13 -1.68 -4.52
CA ALA A 648 25.73 -1.89 -4.90
C ALA A 648 25.11 -3.12 -4.23
N ASP A 649 25.78 -3.69 -3.22
CA ASP A 649 25.24 -4.78 -2.40
C ASP A 649 23.81 -4.45 -1.92
N ASN A 650 22.97 -5.48 -1.88
CA ASN A 650 21.56 -5.36 -1.56
C ASN A 650 21.21 -6.32 -0.43
N SER A 651 21.02 -5.76 0.76
CA SER A 651 20.60 -6.45 1.99
C SER A 651 19.07 -6.49 2.17
N GLY A 652 18.30 -6.05 1.16
CA GLY A 652 16.84 -6.09 1.10
C GLY A 652 16.17 -4.73 1.24
N THR A 653 14.98 -4.72 1.86
CA THR A 653 14.12 -3.54 2.00
C THR A 653 13.65 -3.35 3.44
N LEU A 654 13.77 -2.12 3.94
CA LEU A 654 13.10 -1.62 5.12
C LEU A 654 12.18 -0.46 4.71
N ARG A 655 10.87 -0.68 4.71
CA ARG A 655 9.85 0.33 4.36
C ARG A 655 8.74 0.37 5.40
N TYR A 656 8.43 1.55 5.96
CA TYR A 656 7.46 1.72 7.07
C TYR A 656 7.74 0.77 8.25
N VAL A 657 8.98 0.85 8.75
CA VAL A 657 9.48 0.02 9.84
C VAL A 657 9.73 0.88 11.07
N ARG A 658 9.34 0.38 12.24
CA ARG A 658 9.65 0.97 13.55
C ARG A 658 10.53 0.02 14.34
N VAL A 659 11.65 0.51 14.85
CA VAL A 659 12.52 -0.20 15.78
C VAL A 659 12.50 0.56 17.11
N MET A 660 11.95 -0.06 18.15
CA MET A 660 11.58 0.64 19.38
C MET A 660 12.21 -0.07 20.58
N ASN A 661 12.66 0.69 21.57
CA ASN A 661 13.10 0.16 22.88
C ASN A 661 14.34 -0.76 22.83
N GLY A 662 15.18 -0.62 21.79
CA GLY A 662 16.46 -1.34 21.64
C GLY A 662 17.58 -0.75 22.50
N GLY A 663 18.85 -1.12 22.25
CA GLY A 663 19.98 -0.52 22.99
C GLY A 663 20.54 -1.36 24.13
N TYR A 664 20.25 -2.66 24.21
CA TYR A 664 20.61 -3.43 25.41
C TYR A 664 22.13 -3.54 25.63
N LEU A 665 22.58 -3.07 26.79
CA LEU A 665 23.95 -3.19 27.30
C LEU A 665 24.33 -4.65 27.62
N LEU A 666 25.15 -5.25 26.76
CA LEU A 666 25.65 -6.63 26.96
C LEU A 666 26.84 -6.70 27.92
N SER A 667 27.73 -5.71 27.86
CA SER A 667 28.85 -5.48 28.79
C SER A 667 29.31 -4.02 28.68
N PRO A 668 29.92 -3.41 29.73
CA PRO A 668 30.19 -1.96 29.74
C PRO A 668 30.87 -1.45 28.45
N GLY A 669 30.21 -0.51 27.74
CA GLY A 669 30.67 0.07 26.47
C GLY A 669 30.59 -0.91 25.29
N ASN A 670 29.55 -1.72 25.26
CA ASN A 670 29.26 -2.71 24.22
C ASN A 670 27.75 -3.00 24.24
N GLU A 671 27.01 -1.96 23.89
CA GLU A 671 25.60 -1.90 23.63
C GLU A 671 25.33 -2.32 22.16
N ILE A 672 24.07 -2.36 21.73
CA ILE A 672 23.68 -2.60 20.32
C ILE A 672 22.78 -1.45 19.91
N ASN A 673 23.06 -0.84 18.76
CA ASN A 673 22.26 0.26 18.22
C ASN A 673 20.82 -0.15 17.93
N GLY A 674 19.94 0.83 17.76
CA GLY A 674 18.60 0.59 17.25
C GLY A 674 18.69 -0.16 15.91
N ILE A 675 19.45 0.42 14.97
CA ILE A 675 19.85 -0.29 13.75
C ILE A 675 21.32 -0.07 13.43
N THR A 676 22.06 -1.17 13.31
CA THR A 676 23.44 -1.15 12.82
C THR A 676 23.48 -1.47 11.32
N PHE A 677 24.13 -0.61 10.53
CA PHE A 677 24.41 -0.81 9.11
C PHE A 677 25.90 -1.06 8.88
N GLY A 678 26.32 -2.33 8.92
CA GLY A 678 27.70 -2.73 8.65
C GLY A 678 27.95 -2.89 7.15
N ALA A 679 28.64 -1.93 6.53
CA ALA A 679 28.95 -1.89 5.10
C ALA A 679 27.81 -2.33 4.18
N VAL A 680 26.61 -1.81 4.42
CA VAL A 680 25.42 -2.06 3.59
C VAL A 680 25.53 -1.28 2.29
N GLY A 681 25.20 -1.92 1.16
CA GLY A 681 25.33 -1.32 -0.16
C GLY A 681 24.14 -0.47 -0.58
N SER A 682 24.35 0.30 -1.65
CA SER A 682 23.36 1.21 -2.25
C SER A 682 22.18 0.52 -2.95
N GLY A 683 22.24 -0.80 -3.12
CA GLY A 683 21.12 -1.58 -3.66
C GLY A 683 20.05 -1.90 -2.61
N THR A 684 20.31 -1.60 -1.34
CA THR A 684 19.38 -1.78 -0.21
C THR A 684 18.44 -0.59 -0.14
N THR A 685 17.14 -0.85 -0.02
CA THR A 685 16.11 0.21 0.10
C THR A 685 15.81 0.47 1.57
N VAL A 686 16.00 1.71 2.02
CA VAL A 686 15.64 2.14 3.38
C VAL A 686 14.79 3.40 3.29
N GLU A 687 13.50 3.30 3.62
CA GLU A 687 12.61 4.45 3.59
C GLU A 687 11.47 4.37 4.60
N TYR A 688 11.02 5.50 5.13
CA TYR A 688 10.01 5.54 6.20
C TYR A 688 10.41 4.64 7.37
N LEU A 689 11.58 4.94 7.94
CA LEU A 689 12.18 4.17 9.03
C LEU A 689 12.14 5.00 10.30
N GLN A 690 11.70 4.40 11.40
CA GLN A 690 11.76 5.03 12.72
C GLN A 690 12.61 4.21 13.69
N VAL A 691 13.48 4.88 14.45
CA VAL A 691 14.03 4.37 15.70
C VAL A 691 13.52 5.21 16.87
N HIS A 692 13.01 4.53 17.90
CA HIS A 692 12.38 5.18 19.06
C HIS A 692 12.88 4.62 20.38
N GLN A 693 13.28 5.52 21.29
CA GLN A 693 13.63 5.18 22.67
C GLN A 693 14.71 4.10 22.75
N ASN A 694 15.79 4.27 21.99
CA ASN A 694 16.95 3.37 21.99
C ASN A 694 17.97 3.83 23.04
N ALA A 695 18.59 2.89 23.77
CA ALA A 695 19.54 3.25 24.84
C ALA A 695 20.93 3.59 24.31
N ASP A 696 21.26 3.07 23.15
CA ASP A 696 22.48 3.33 22.39
C ASP A 696 22.11 4.16 21.16
N ASP A 697 22.95 4.16 20.14
CA ASP A 697 22.69 4.92 18.92
C ASP A 697 21.37 4.60 18.23
N GLY A 698 20.78 5.59 17.58
CA GLY A 698 19.57 5.42 16.79
C GLY A 698 19.87 4.55 15.57
N VAL A 699 20.77 5.06 14.73
CA VAL A 699 21.37 4.31 13.62
C VAL A 699 22.87 4.54 13.59
N GLU A 700 23.64 3.49 13.31
CA GLU A 700 25.09 3.59 13.14
C GLU A 700 25.53 2.96 11.81
N PHE A 701 26.40 3.65 11.07
CA PHE A 701 26.93 3.21 9.79
C PHE A 701 28.42 2.87 9.87
N PHE A 702 28.75 1.59 9.84
CA PHE A 702 30.13 1.12 9.73
C PHE A 702 30.54 0.96 8.27
N GLY A 703 30.99 2.03 7.61
CA GLY A 703 31.31 2.01 6.19
C GLY A 703 30.08 1.79 5.28
N GLY A 704 30.32 1.45 4.01
CA GLY A 704 29.26 1.15 3.03
C GLY A 704 28.68 2.35 2.29
N ASN A 705 27.56 2.10 1.60
CA ASN A 705 26.96 2.98 0.60
C ASN A 705 25.42 3.05 0.70
N VAL A 706 24.83 2.54 1.77
CA VAL A 706 23.37 2.54 1.95
C VAL A 706 22.79 3.95 1.83
N GLN A 707 21.62 4.04 1.23
CA GLN A 707 20.91 5.30 1.02
C GLN A 707 19.54 5.22 1.71
N ALA A 708 19.12 6.30 2.36
CA ALA A 708 17.85 6.32 3.09
C ALA A 708 17.06 7.62 2.88
N LYS A 709 15.73 7.49 2.83
CA LYS A 709 14.80 8.63 2.86
C LYS A 709 13.80 8.51 4.00
N TYR A 710 13.33 9.61 4.57
CA TYR A 710 12.26 9.60 5.58
C TYR A 710 12.65 8.82 6.85
N LEU A 711 13.69 9.30 7.54
CA LEU A 711 14.22 8.71 8.77
C LEU A 711 13.76 9.51 9.99
N VAL A 712 13.18 8.84 11.00
CA VAL A 712 12.71 9.44 12.25
C VAL A 712 13.44 8.84 13.43
N LEU A 713 14.10 9.67 14.23
CA LEU A 713 14.90 9.26 15.37
C LEU A 713 14.42 10.03 16.59
N THR A 714 13.88 9.31 17.56
CA THR A 714 13.14 9.91 18.66
C THR A 714 13.58 9.34 19.99
N SER A 715 13.90 10.21 20.95
CA SER A 715 14.30 9.82 22.31
C SER A 715 15.47 8.82 22.36
N ILE A 716 16.45 8.97 21.45
CA ILE A 716 17.71 8.20 21.47
C ILE A 716 18.57 8.68 22.64
N GLN A 717 19.17 7.75 23.39
CA GLN A 717 19.92 8.07 24.61
C GLN A 717 21.41 8.28 24.41
N ASP A 718 21.97 7.79 23.30
CA ASP A 718 23.31 8.15 22.84
C ASP A 718 23.21 8.99 21.56
N ASP A 719 23.92 8.64 20.48
CA ASP A 719 23.95 9.41 19.24
C ASP A 719 22.79 9.03 18.32
N SER A 720 22.06 10.02 17.80
CA SER A 720 20.91 9.70 16.94
C SER A 720 21.35 9.07 15.61
N ILE A 721 22.40 9.62 15.03
CA ILE A 721 23.05 9.12 13.81
C ILE A 721 24.56 9.08 14.09
N ASP A 722 25.15 7.90 13.99
CA ASP A 722 26.60 7.72 14.02
C ASP A 722 27.08 7.17 12.66
N TRP A 723 28.24 7.62 12.20
CA TRP A 723 28.98 6.89 11.17
C TRP A 723 30.48 6.88 11.39
N ASP A 724 31.10 5.81 10.92
CA ASP A 724 32.55 5.68 10.85
C ASP A 724 33.00 4.87 9.61
N ASN A 725 34.26 4.45 9.61
CA ASN A 725 34.79 3.38 8.77
C ASN A 725 34.62 3.56 7.26
N GLY A 726 34.56 4.81 6.79
CA GLY A 726 34.55 5.15 5.38
C GLY A 726 33.16 5.26 4.76
N PHE A 727 32.09 5.48 5.54
CA PHE A 727 30.71 5.55 5.04
C PHE A 727 30.53 6.58 3.91
N GLN A 728 29.91 6.18 2.79
CA GLN A 728 29.69 6.99 1.58
C GLN A 728 28.21 7.10 1.19
N GLY A 729 27.29 6.89 2.14
CA GLY A 729 25.85 6.85 1.85
C GLY A 729 25.21 8.20 1.57
N LYS A 730 23.90 8.17 1.36
CA LYS A 730 23.08 9.38 1.14
C LYS A 730 21.80 9.34 1.95
N LEU A 731 21.46 10.43 2.64
CA LEU A 731 20.30 10.48 3.54
C LEU A 731 19.44 11.73 3.23
N GLN A 732 18.12 11.59 3.14
CA GLN A 732 17.20 12.74 2.98
C GLN A 732 15.96 12.65 3.85
N HIS A 733 15.41 13.80 4.27
CA HIS A 733 14.19 13.90 5.10
C HIS A 733 14.38 13.19 6.44
N ILE A 734 15.19 13.78 7.31
CA ILE A 734 15.62 13.16 8.57
C ILE A 734 15.19 14.01 9.75
N LEU A 735 14.34 13.48 10.61
CA LEU A 735 13.91 14.14 11.84
C LEU A 735 14.56 13.47 13.05
N VAL A 736 15.41 14.21 13.74
CA VAL A 736 15.94 13.87 15.07
C VAL A 736 15.23 14.73 16.11
N LYS A 737 14.55 14.10 17.06
CA LYS A 737 13.89 14.76 18.21
C LYS A 737 14.29 14.05 19.49
N GLN A 738 15.24 14.62 20.22
CA GLN A 738 15.63 14.12 21.54
C GLN A 738 14.47 14.27 22.55
N ALA A 739 14.51 13.48 23.62
CA ALA A 739 13.42 13.42 24.59
C ALA A 739 13.25 14.76 25.31
N ALA A 740 12.01 15.28 25.33
CA ALA A 740 11.70 16.58 25.96
C ALA A 740 11.76 16.55 27.50
N ASP A 741 11.81 15.37 28.09
CA ASP A 741 11.84 15.16 29.55
C ASP A 741 13.24 15.16 30.15
N ASN A 742 14.26 15.53 29.36
CA ASN A 742 15.66 15.54 29.78
C ASN A 742 16.18 14.14 30.17
N SER A 743 15.64 13.09 29.54
CA SER A 743 16.30 11.79 29.51
C SER A 743 17.69 11.89 28.88
N ASP A 744 18.52 10.89 29.18
CA ASP A 744 19.84 10.69 28.57
C ASP A 744 19.76 10.89 27.05
N ALA A 745 20.76 11.57 26.50
CA ALA A 745 20.94 11.89 25.09
C ALA A 745 22.39 12.35 24.87
N ASN A 746 22.91 12.17 23.66
CA ASN A 746 24.21 12.69 23.27
C ASN A 746 24.07 13.60 22.03
N ARG A 747 24.66 13.27 20.89
CA ARG A 747 24.63 14.10 19.67
C ARG A 747 23.45 13.74 18.76
N GLY A 748 22.98 14.72 18.00
CA GLY A 748 22.12 14.45 16.86
C GLY A 748 22.86 13.75 15.71
N ILE A 749 24.14 14.10 15.52
CA ILE A 749 25.10 13.41 14.65
C ILE A 749 26.44 13.28 15.37
N GLU A 750 26.97 12.07 15.47
CA GLU A 750 28.40 11.79 15.65
C GLU A 750 28.98 11.28 14.32
N ALA A 751 30.15 11.78 13.94
CA ALA A 751 30.65 11.62 12.59
C ALA A 751 32.16 11.41 12.56
N ASP A 752 32.58 10.19 12.28
CA ASP A 752 33.96 9.74 12.33
C ASP A 752 34.45 9.18 10.99
N ASN A 753 35.75 8.90 10.92
CA ASN A 753 36.35 8.16 9.80
C ASN A 753 37.23 6.99 10.26
N ASP A 754 38.46 7.24 10.72
CA ASP A 754 39.28 6.20 11.33
C ASP A 754 40.16 6.84 12.42
N GLY A 755 39.83 6.57 13.69
CA GLY A 755 40.52 7.17 14.83
C GLY A 755 42.01 6.84 14.98
N LYS A 756 42.52 5.83 14.27
CA LYS A 756 43.97 5.54 14.26
C LYS A 756 44.67 6.26 13.12
N THR A 757 43.99 6.43 11.99
CA THR A 757 44.50 7.06 10.77
C THR A 757 43.42 7.97 10.19
N PRO A 758 43.24 9.20 10.72
CA PRO A 758 42.13 10.08 10.30
C PRO A 758 42.04 10.35 8.79
N SER A 759 43.17 10.30 8.08
CA SER A 759 43.24 10.49 6.62
C SER A 759 43.00 9.21 5.79
N LYS A 760 42.52 8.12 6.40
CA LYS A 760 42.38 6.82 5.71
C LYS A 760 41.29 6.87 4.64
N MET A 761 41.55 6.19 3.53
CA MET A 761 40.65 6.11 2.38
C MET A 761 39.97 4.73 2.26
N PRO A 762 38.72 4.66 1.75
CA PRO A 762 37.83 5.79 1.51
C PRO A 762 37.50 6.51 2.82
N LYS A 763 37.47 7.84 2.78
CA LYS A 763 37.19 8.68 3.94
C LYS A 763 35.68 8.81 4.08
N SER A 764 35.10 8.60 5.26
CA SER A 764 33.68 8.83 5.51
C SER A 764 33.27 10.21 4.97
N ASN A 765 32.32 10.25 4.04
CA ASN A 765 31.90 11.48 3.38
C ASN A 765 30.47 11.32 2.80
N PRO A 766 29.46 11.10 3.65
CA PRO A 766 28.08 10.96 3.20
C PRO A 766 27.52 12.28 2.69
N MET A 767 26.43 12.20 1.91
CA MET A 767 25.64 13.38 1.51
C MET A 767 24.29 13.37 2.21
N ILE A 768 23.95 14.47 2.89
CA ILE A 768 22.73 14.59 3.71
C ILE A 768 21.94 15.82 3.28
N ALA A 769 20.63 15.71 3.16
CA ALA A 769 19.76 16.85 2.87
C ALA A 769 18.46 16.83 3.68
N ASN A 770 17.89 18.00 3.98
CA ASN A 770 16.60 18.11 4.67
C ASN A 770 16.60 17.40 6.03
N LEU A 771 17.56 17.78 6.89
CA LEU A 771 17.72 17.28 8.25
C LEU A 771 17.17 18.31 9.25
N THR A 772 16.46 17.86 10.27
CA THR A 772 16.10 18.66 11.44
C THR A 772 16.52 17.94 12.70
N ILE A 773 17.39 18.58 13.50
CA ILE A 773 17.78 18.13 14.83
C ILE A 773 17.15 19.06 15.87
N ILE A 774 16.35 18.48 16.76
CA ILE A 774 15.78 19.13 17.94
C ILE A 774 16.38 18.44 19.17
N GLY A 775 17.38 19.08 19.79
CA GLY A 775 18.06 18.55 20.97
C GLY A 775 17.28 18.75 22.27
N ASN A 776 17.86 18.30 23.39
CA ASN A 776 17.35 18.48 24.74
C ASN A 776 18.37 19.19 25.66
N THR A 777 18.10 19.26 26.97
CA THR A 777 18.97 19.92 27.96
C THR A 777 19.85 18.96 28.76
N PHE A 778 20.02 17.70 28.30
CA PHE A 778 20.74 16.68 29.06
C PHE A 778 22.20 17.09 29.29
N LYS A 779 22.72 16.76 30.47
CA LYS A 779 24.07 17.09 30.96
C LYS A 779 24.64 15.88 31.70
N GLY A 780 25.36 15.03 30.98
CA GLY A 780 25.95 13.78 31.46
C GLY A 780 27.48 13.84 31.57
N GLU A 781 28.15 12.75 31.21
CA GLU A 781 29.60 12.80 30.92
C GLU A 781 29.86 13.63 29.65
N ASP A 782 28.97 13.50 28.67
CA ASP A 782 28.80 14.39 27.52
C ASP A 782 27.43 15.10 27.60
N ASP A 783 27.34 16.25 26.93
CA ASP A 783 26.13 17.08 26.91
C ASP A 783 25.28 16.76 25.67
N GLY A 784 23.95 16.98 25.75
CA GLY A 784 23.11 16.91 24.56
C GLY A 784 23.52 17.95 23.50
N GLU A 785 23.99 17.51 22.35
CA GLU A 785 24.65 18.31 21.30
C GLU A 785 24.00 18.12 19.91
N GLY A 786 24.29 19.04 18.99
CA GLY A 786 23.76 19.02 17.63
C GLY A 786 24.52 18.05 16.72
N MET A 787 25.65 18.50 16.16
CA MET A 787 26.49 17.70 15.27
C MET A 787 27.96 17.78 15.71
N TYR A 788 28.64 16.65 15.78
CA TYR A 788 30.07 16.58 16.08
C TYR A 788 30.83 15.83 14.97
N PHE A 789 31.74 16.53 14.28
CA PHE A 789 32.60 15.94 13.25
C PHE A 789 34.01 15.69 13.79
N ARG A 790 34.51 14.46 13.66
CA ARG A 790 35.81 14.04 14.21
C ARG A 790 36.56 13.07 13.30
N GLU A 791 37.75 12.71 13.75
CA GLU A 791 38.58 11.63 13.23
C GLU A 791 38.85 11.68 11.73
N GLY A 792 38.85 12.88 11.15
CA GLY A 792 39.09 13.10 9.73
C GLY A 792 37.91 12.82 8.82
N THR A 793 36.68 12.80 9.33
CA THR A 793 35.44 12.68 8.55
C THR A 793 35.25 13.86 7.59
N GLY A 794 34.63 13.60 6.45
CA GLY A 794 33.99 14.59 5.58
C GLY A 794 32.47 14.45 5.68
N ALA A 795 31.74 15.38 5.06
CA ALA A 795 30.30 15.28 4.82
C ALA A 795 29.85 16.36 3.85
N GLN A 796 28.77 16.11 3.10
CA GLN A 796 28.14 17.08 2.21
C GLN A 796 26.69 17.30 2.67
N ILE A 797 26.46 18.33 3.50
CA ILE A 797 25.16 18.55 4.18
C ILE A 797 24.45 19.78 3.62
N TYR A 798 23.15 19.64 3.35
CA TYR A 798 22.30 20.67 2.75
C TYR A 798 20.98 20.83 3.52
N ASN A 799 20.39 22.02 3.45
CA ASN A 799 18.98 22.25 3.86
C ASN A 799 18.67 21.79 5.29
N THR A 800 19.55 22.10 6.25
CA THR A 800 19.49 21.54 7.61
C THR A 800 19.08 22.58 8.66
N ILE A 801 18.33 22.14 9.67
CA ILE A 801 18.05 22.91 10.89
C ILE A 801 18.63 22.16 12.09
N VAL A 802 19.43 22.82 12.90
CA VAL A 802 19.87 22.31 14.21
C VAL A 802 19.45 23.30 15.29
N THR A 803 18.73 22.81 16.30
CA THR A 803 18.19 23.65 17.35
C THR A 803 17.90 22.85 18.62
N GLY A 804 17.66 23.56 19.72
CA GLY A 804 17.18 22.96 20.96
C GLY A 804 16.86 24.02 22.02
N PRO A 805 16.36 23.56 23.18
CA PRO A 805 16.01 24.44 24.29
C PRO A 805 17.25 25.13 24.87
N VAL A 806 17.02 26.27 25.55
CA VAL A 806 18.08 26.95 26.29
C VAL A 806 18.69 26.00 27.32
N GLY A 807 20.00 25.80 27.25
CA GLY A 807 20.73 24.86 28.10
C GLY A 807 21.16 23.58 27.39
N MET A 808 20.74 23.34 26.15
CA MET A 808 21.41 22.39 25.25
C MET A 808 22.90 22.76 25.11
N GLY A 809 23.76 21.76 24.85
CA GLY A 809 25.14 21.98 24.40
C GLY A 809 25.21 22.66 23.03
N GLU A 810 26.36 22.59 22.39
CA GLU A 810 26.61 23.21 21.09
C GLU A 810 25.78 22.59 19.96
N CYS A 811 25.31 23.44 19.04
CA CYS A 811 24.72 22.98 17.78
C CYS A 811 25.75 22.33 16.84
N LEU A 812 27.02 22.75 16.89
CA LEU A 812 28.05 22.29 15.97
C LEU A 812 29.45 22.32 16.60
N GLU A 813 30.09 21.14 16.64
CA GLU A 813 31.48 20.95 17.02
C GLU A 813 32.30 20.37 15.85
N VAL A 814 33.55 20.82 15.72
CA VAL A 814 34.56 20.21 14.84
C VAL A 814 35.78 19.84 15.67
N GLU A 815 36.24 18.60 15.56
CA GLU A 815 37.37 18.10 16.34
C GLU A 815 38.69 18.82 15.99
N GLY A 816 39.39 19.22 17.03
CA GLY A 816 40.75 19.75 16.97
C GLY A 816 41.82 18.67 16.89
N ILE A 817 42.97 18.93 17.52
CA ILE A 817 44.03 17.91 17.66
C ILE A 817 43.79 17.16 18.97
N PRO A 818 43.41 15.86 18.92
CA PRO A 818 43.19 15.09 20.14
C PRO A 818 44.49 14.91 20.91
N VAL A 819 44.36 14.76 22.23
CA VAL A 819 45.48 14.60 23.17
C VAL A 819 45.38 13.30 23.96
N ASP A 820 46.51 12.73 24.33
CA ASP A 820 46.55 11.55 25.21
C ASP A 820 46.20 11.89 26.67
N GLU A 821 46.18 10.87 27.54
CA GLU A 821 45.91 11.02 28.98
C GLU A 821 46.85 11.99 29.71
N ASN A 822 47.99 12.35 29.13
CA ASN A 822 48.96 13.31 29.67
C ASN A 822 48.85 14.71 29.02
N GLY A 823 47.89 14.91 28.12
CA GLY A 823 47.69 16.15 27.37
C GLY A 823 48.67 16.33 26.21
N ALA A 824 49.37 15.29 25.76
CA ALA A 824 50.24 15.36 24.61
C ALA A 824 49.45 15.13 23.31
N PRO A 825 49.65 15.95 22.25
CA PRO A 825 48.98 15.75 20.96
C PRO A 825 49.21 14.34 20.38
N ILE A 826 48.13 13.66 20.02
CA ILE A 826 48.16 12.34 19.36
C ILE A 826 48.56 12.50 17.89
N PHE A 827 48.06 13.56 17.26
CA PHE A 827 48.38 13.93 15.88
C PHE A 827 49.10 15.29 15.81
N THR A 828 49.74 15.56 14.67
CA THR A 828 50.42 16.85 14.43
C THR A 828 49.50 17.94 13.89
N GLU A 829 48.32 17.55 13.42
CA GLU A 829 47.33 18.38 12.75
C GLU A 829 45.95 17.71 12.82
N SER A 830 44.87 18.49 12.70
CA SER A 830 43.51 17.97 12.59
C SER A 830 43.16 17.74 11.13
N GLU A 831 42.88 16.50 10.76
CA GLU A 831 42.40 16.15 9.41
C GLU A 831 40.96 16.64 9.19
N THR A 832 40.12 16.64 10.23
CA THR A 832 38.74 17.15 10.17
C THR A 832 38.72 18.63 9.82
N VAL A 833 39.59 19.44 10.45
CA VAL A 833 39.73 20.87 10.11
C VAL A 833 40.21 21.06 8.67
N LYS A 834 41.12 20.22 8.17
CA LYS A 834 41.54 20.31 6.76
C LYS A 834 40.39 20.01 5.81
N ASN A 835 39.56 19.00 6.11
CA ASN A 835 38.39 18.68 5.30
C ASN A 835 37.40 19.85 5.27
N ALA A 836 37.22 20.56 6.39
CA ALA A 836 36.40 21.77 6.43
C ALA A 836 37.01 22.89 5.56
N GLN A 837 38.33 23.03 5.55
CA GLN A 837 39.04 24.05 4.77
C GLN A 837 39.07 23.77 3.25
N ASP A 838 39.13 22.50 2.85
CA ASP A 838 39.23 22.11 1.44
C ASP A 838 37.87 21.77 0.78
N GLY A 839 36.79 21.72 1.58
CA GLY A 839 35.42 21.50 1.14
C GLY A 839 34.97 20.03 1.18
N THR A 840 35.85 19.10 1.58
CA THR A 840 35.49 17.70 1.85
C THR A 840 34.45 17.58 2.96
N LEU A 841 34.47 18.51 3.93
CA LEU A 841 33.36 18.78 4.85
C LEU A 841 32.72 20.11 4.44
N THR A 842 31.43 20.09 4.12
CA THR A 842 30.65 21.25 3.68
C THR A 842 29.22 21.19 4.23
N ILE A 843 28.71 22.31 4.74
CA ILE A 843 27.30 22.48 5.13
C ILE A 843 26.74 23.73 4.42
N LYS A 844 25.61 23.64 3.72
CA LYS A 844 25.02 24.75 2.94
C LYS A 844 23.52 24.92 3.17
N SER A 845 23.02 26.14 2.97
CA SER A 845 21.60 26.49 3.07
C SER A 845 20.96 25.98 4.36
N SER A 846 21.61 26.23 5.50
CA SER A 846 21.26 25.62 6.78
C SER A 846 21.18 26.65 7.92
N VAL A 847 20.45 26.34 8.97
CA VAL A 847 20.22 27.23 10.12
C VAL A 847 20.58 26.54 11.42
N ILE A 848 21.34 27.25 12.25
CA ILE A 848 21.66 26.87 13.63
C ILE A 848 20.97 27.84 14.58
N ALA A 849 20.30 27.30 15.61
CA ALA A 849 19.47 28.06 16.54
C ALA A 849 19.54 27.50 17.98
N CYS A 850 20.77 27.40 18.52
CA CYS A 850 21.04 26.95 19.89
C CYS A 850 21.46 28.12 20.80
N SER A 851 21.42 27.92 22.12
CA SER A 851 22.01 28.88 23.07
C SER A 851 23.54 28.94 22.99
N GLU A 852 24.16 27.83 22.61
CA GLU A 852 25.57 27.70 22.27
C GLU A 852 25.63 27.16 20.84
N ASN A 853 26.05 27.97 19.88
CA ASN A 853 25.94 27.59 18.46
C ASN A 853 27.14 26.78 17.96
N PHE A 854 28.34 27.12 18.44
CA PHE A 854 29.59 26.64 17.86
C PHE A 854 30.63 26.39 18.95
N LYS A 855 31.38 25.30 18.80
CA LYS A 855 32.58 24.99 19.59
C LYS A 855 33.79 24.88 18.68
N ASP A 856 34.76 25.75 18.92
CA ASP A 856 35.98 25.81 18.10
C ASP A 856 36.95 24.66 18.43
N PRO A 857 37.62 24.08 17.41
CA PRO A 857 38.56 22.98 17.60
C PRO A 857 39.75 23.38 18.48
N SER A 858 40.12 22.53 19.42
CA SER A 858 41.30 22.73 20.26
C SER A 858 42.62 22.49 19.50
N GLY A 859 43.68 23.21 19.87
CA GLY A 859 45.03 22.99 19.32
C GLY A 859 45.26 23.46 17.86
N VAL A 860 44.25 24.06 17.21
CA VAL A 860 44.32 24.58 15.83
C VAL A 860 43.73 26.00 15.78
N ASP A 861 44.25 26.87 14.92
CA ASP A 861 43.66 28.19 14.65
C ASP A 861 42.57 28.06 13.58
N PHE A 862 41.35 27.73 14.01
CA PHE A 862 40.17 27.60 13.16
C PHE A 862 38.92 28.04 13.94
N SER A 863 38.04 28.79 13.27
CA SER A 863 36.79 29.27 13.85
C SER A 863 35.61 28.68 13.09
N VAL A 864 34.81 27.86 13.78
CA VAL A 864 33.65 27.17 13.22
C VAL A 864 32.58 28.20 12.83
N GLU A 865 32.36 29.23 13.64
CA GLU A 865 31.42 30.32 13.32
C GLU A 865 31.82 31.05 12.03
N ASN A 866 33.10 31.38 11.85
CA ASN A 866 33.57 32.03 10.63
C ASN A 866 33.45 31.10 9.41
N TRP A 867 33.72 29.81 9.56
CA TRP A 867 33.55 28.83 8.49
C TRP A 867 32.08 28.67 8.09
N TRP A 868 31.17 28.60 9.07
CA TRP A 868 29.73 28.55 8.87
C TRP A 868 29.21 29.78 8.13
N THR A 869 29.50 30.98 8.65
CA THR A 869 28.99 32.26 8.13
C THR A 869 29.62 32.69 6.81
N ALA A 870 30.79 32.15 6.46
CA ALA A 870 31.41 32.35 5.14
C ALA A 870 30.73 31.51 4.04
N THR A 871 29.87 30.55 4.41
CA THR A 871 29.21 29.66 3.45
C THR A 871 27.83 30.18 3.06
N LEU A 872 27.56 30.26 1.75
CA LEU A 872 26.32 30.82 1.21
C LEU A 872 25.09 30.04 1.70
N GLY A 873 24.08 30.79 2.16
CA GLY A 873 22.80 30.25 2.61
C GLY A 873 22.78 29.79 4.07
N ASN A 874 23.93 29.81 4.77
CA ASN A 874 23.95 29.47 6.20
C ASN A 874 23.60 30.68 7.06
N LEU A 875 22.73 30.47 8.06
CA LEU A 875 22.30 31.51 8.99
C LEU A 875 22.39 31.03 10.45
N VAL A 876 22.32 31.99 11.37
CA VAL A 876 22.23 31.76 12.81
C VAL A 876 20.96 32.47 13.30
N ALA A 877 20.01 31.74 13.85
CA ALA A 877 18.79 32.28 14.44
C ALA A 877 18.92 32.46 15.96
N SER A 878 17.97 33.14 16.60
CA SER A 878 18.10 33.51 18.02
C SER A 878 17.73 32.37 18.98
N GLY A 879 16.90 31.43 18.53
CA GLY A 879 16.60 30.19 19.24
C GLY A 879 15.54 29.36 18.54
N GLN A 880 15.20 28.23 19.15
CA GLN A 880 14.31 27.21 18.58
C GLN A 880 12.98 27.72 18.03
N THR A 881 12.32 28.63 18.75
CA THR A 881 11.00 29.15 18.36
C THR A 881 11.02 30.02 17.10
N ASP A 882 12.21 30.37 16.59
CA ASP A 882 12.35 31.11 15.34
C ASP A 882 12.42 30.20 14.11
N VAL A 883 12.75 28.92 14.30
CA VAL A 883 13.09 28.00 13.19
C VAL A 883 12.15 26.79 13.10
N VAL A 884 11.55 26.36 14.22
CA VAL A 884 10.57 25.26 14.23
C VAL A 884 9.33 25.59 15.08
N ASN A 885 8.19 25.04 14.68
CA ASN A 885 6.96 24.95 15.47
C ASN A 885 6.60 23.47 15.69
N GLY A 886 6.92 22.93 16.86
CA GLY A 886 6.93 21.48 17.06
C GLY A 886 8.04 20.85 16.23
N ILE A 887 7.67 19.93 15.33
CA ILE A 887 8.59 19.30 14.37
C ILE A 887 8.64 20.02 13.02
N TYR A 888 7.72 20.96 12.77
CA TYR A 888 7.58 21.62 11.48
C TYR A 888 8.56 22.78 11.37
N THR A 889 9.31 22.83 10.27
CA THR A 889 10.09 24.00 9.90
C THR A 889 9.18 25.21 9.71
N ILE A 890 9.58 26.35 10.29
CA ILE A 890 8.98 27.67 10.03
C ILE A 890 10.02 28.65 9.48
N ASP A 891 11.26 28.19 9.31
CA ASP A 891 12.35 28.98 8.74
C ASP A 891 12.13 29.17 7.23
N ILE A 892 12.48 30.36 6.73
CA ILE A 892 12.26 30.79 5.34
C ILE A 892 13.54 30.84 4.51
N THR A 893 14.63 30.28 5.01
CA THR A 893 15.90 30.16 4.27
C THR A 893 15.65 29.44 2.97
N THR A 894 16.15 30.01 1.87
CA THR A 894 16.01 29.40 0.55
C THR A 894 16.82 28.10 0.51
N PRO A 895 16.20 26.94 0.24
CA PRO A 895 16.93 25.69 0.16
C PRO A 895 17.81 25.64 -1.10
N THR A 896 18.89 24.86 -1.02
CA THR A 896 19.61 24.37 -2.20
C THR A 896 18.74 23.31 -2.89
N ASP A 897 18.64 23.37 -4.22
CA ASP A 897 18.07 22.28 -5.02
C ASP A 897 19.09 21.13 -5.09
N VAL A 898 19.01 20.21 -4.13
CA VAL A 898 19.99 19.13 -4.00
C VAL A 898 19.79 18.06 -5.08
N ASN A 899 18.59 17.95 -5.67
CA ASN A 899 18.34 17.08 -6.84
C ASN A 899 19.27 17.45 -8.02
N ALA A 900 19.52 18.75 -8.20
CA ALA A 900 20.47 19.23 -9.21
C ALA A 900 21.94 18.93 -8.89
N VAL A 901 22.26 18.61 -7.62
CA VAL A 901 23.59 18.15 -7.19
C VAL A 901 23.73 16.65 -7.40
N ASP A 902 22.73 15.88 -6.99
CA ASP A 902 22.66 14.43 -7.14
C ASP A 902 21.20 13.97 -7.20
N SER A 903 20.88 13.14 -8.21
CA SER A 903 19.50 12.74 -8.51
C SER A 903 18.85 11.80 -7.49
N PHE A 904 19.59 11.34 -6.48
CA PHE A 904 18.99 10.63 -5.34
C PHE A 904 18.02 11.52 -4.57
N PHE A 905 18.33 12.81 -4.43
CA PHE A 905 17.58 13.73 -3.59
C PHE A 905 16.33 14.27 -4.29
N ASP A 906 15.25 14.43 -3.55
CA ASP A 906 14.04 15.13 -3.98
C ASP A 906 14.25 16.64 -3.93
N THR A 907 13.57 17.39 -4.82
CA THR A 907 13.54 18.85 -4.75
C THR A 907 12.60 19.29 -3.63
N THR A 908 13.07 20.18 -2.75
CA THR A 908 12.30 20.71 -1.63
C THR A 908 12.19 22.23 -1.70
N SER A 909 11.07 22.77 -1.20
CA SER A 909 10.83 24.22 -1.10
C SER A 909 11.20 24.80 0.26
N HIS A 910 11.68 23.98 1.18
CA HIS A 910 12.04 24.34 2.55
C HIS A 910 13.35 23.69 2.99
N ILE A 911 13.98 24.28 4.01
CA ILE A 911 15.03 23.64 4.79
C ILE A 911 14.43 22.90 5.99
N GLY A 912 15.15 21.92 6.52
CA GLY A 912 14.64 21.01 7.53
C GLY A 912 13.89 19.81 6.92
N ALA A 913 13.44 18.93 7.80
CA ALA A 913 12.94 17.60 7.45
C ALA A 913 11.43 17.57 7.14
N VAL A 914 10.64 18.33 7.90
CA VAL A 914 9.17 18.29 7.86
C VAL A 914 8.64 19.71 7.77
N SER A 915 7.64 19.92 6.90
CA SER A 915 6.90 21.19 6.79
C SER A 915 5.43 20.97 7.17
N SER A 916 4.72 22.02 7.59
CA SER A 916 3.30 21.92 7.97
C SER A 916 2.40 21.40 6.85
N ASP A 917 2.80 21.65 5.60
CA ASP A 917 2.01 21.32 4.41
C ASP A 917 2.32 19.91 3.89
N ASN A 918 3.37 19.28 4.42
CA ASN A 918 3.78 17.92 4.06
C ASN A 918 4.35 17.20 5.28
N ASP A 919 3.45 16.74 6.15
CA ASP A 919 3.79 15.90 7.30
C ASP A 919 3.83 14.42 6.92
N TRP A 920 4.97 13.98 6.42
CA TRP A 920 5.23 12.58 6.08
C TRP A 920 5.42 11.67 7.31
N THR A 921 5.51 12.24 8.53
CA THR A 921 5.66 11.48 9.78
C THR A 921 4.32 11.01 10.34
N ALA A 922 3.22 11.67 9.96
CA ALA A 922 1.90 11.41 10.51
C ALA A 922 1.37 10.01 10.18
N GLY A 923 0.71 9.37 11.14
CA GLY A 923 -0.07 8.14 10.94
C GLY A 923 0.69 6.83 11.14
N TRP A 924 2.03 6.84 11.11
CA TRP A 924 2.83 5.61 11.27
C TRP A 924 3.88 5.71 12.40
N THR A 925 4.37 6.90 12.73
CA THR A 925 5.38 7.12 13.78
C THR A 925 4.82 7.13 15.21
N VAL A 926 5.71 7.02 16.20
CA VAL A 926 5.41 7.14 17.64
C VAL A 926 6.26 8.22 18.33
N GLY A 927 5.82 8.79 19.45
CA GLY A 927 6.62 9.68 20.29
C GLY A 927 6.88 11.08 19.71
N LEU A 928 6.07 11.51 18.74
CA LEU A 928 6.16 12.84 18.14
C LEU A 928 5.14 13.84 18.72
N GLU A 929 4.14 13.36 19.46
CA GLU A 929 3.10 14.14 20.13
C GLU A 929 3.59 15.16 21.18
#